data_AF-A0A945PT16-F1
#
_entry.id   AF-A0A945PT16-F1
#
_cell.length_a   1.000
_cell.length_b   1.000
_cell.length_c   1.000
_cell.angle_alpha   90.00
_cell.angle_beta   90.00
_cell.angle_gamma   90.00
#
_symmetry.space_group_name_H-M   'P 1'
#
loop_
_entity.id
_entity.type
_entity.pdbx_description
1 polymer ?
#
loop_
_entity_poly.entity_id
_entity_poly.type
_entity_poly.pdbx_seq_one_letter_code
_entity_poly.pdbx_strand_id
1 'polypeptide(L)'
;MIKNCKHCILGLAIIFAGSLSPMFTQAAQNVGIASAVLPQAKGAWPNQTAKVLQIGVDIVANERVVTDAEGKLQLLFLDGSALTVGPNSDVVVDRFVYDAEAKSGTLAFSATKGVFRLVGGKISKKTPVILRTPNAVIGIRGGIATARTDGNSVTATFLFGKNMSVESGGATVSVTRPGFQINANGGQPPGAPQQASAQQLSSELNALESDDDQGGDTGVDVNNEDVANSQLSALGSDAPPNSLAGGGGIRPGDAAGSREIAVPVNDILAEASQDTATEDASGGSSGSSSDDGLTLTDFSGRGKRGTSTLLGTSDADTTQNVALSSVSISNSLFTASSSQGSYSLTGPSVTGEFSVTGSTPYGDVTGTGFLSSDSEFLLYELSGSKQLIFAGVTTALADFPTSGVTSYEARDDFTLGGSNIPLIPSDHGGDLTPLNTAKAIIYWGTSGAGADPAFLSVTLALSGSGSSQQQAFSLLVGSIDDDDQIPPFMAGDSIGSSMTSATGDYYFYDGNIATQDSSDGGDFFGIGPDQAVLGAEQVDSTDTVLSRGIKESLRGSNTTIYPNVPLIATSSSSSLGATRSTRVMAAYVGGVARDFDSGGTFLGVHKFYSENTTSTTTVDGVTVPVNRIQTSAAYNNVEGAFNITSPLSDGIQHVTLDFGGLGTSLNENSAFIDDGHFGAIGFESGADSNPDIGVFRNTDISLSSITPSGVTMCTCSYVTWGFWGAGSPTDHTHEVALAAWVAGERVANSNLNNGATGSYSGTLIGSIANGDHSTNGTVATYTAVGSYSFDLSIGSADITVTNGTMSIDGASLTFSGSPTSTGSSVTEFVETISGSRSGVSLSGTIRGAFFGTPANTSSVPRNAAGFFAANDSDLIYQVSGIHMSEN
;
A
#
# COMPACT_ATOMS: atom_id res chain seq x y z
N MET A 1 42.25 51.66 -54.03
CA MET A 1 42.58 51.34 -55.43
C MET A 1 41.83 50.07 -55.82
N ILE A 2 40.91 50.19 -56.80
CA ILE A 2 40.53 49.20 -57.85
C ILE A 2 39.96 47.84 -57.38
N LYS A 3 38.85 47.25 -57.85
CA LYS A 3 37.59 47.59 -58.58
C LYS A 3 36.82 46.24 -58.73
N ASN A 4 35.50 46.25 -58.49
CA ASN A 4 34.37 45.53 -59.12
C ASN A 4 34.52 44.16 -59.85
N CYS A 5 33.53 43.25 -59.70
CA CYS A 5 32.44 42.94 -60.67
C CYS A 5 31.71 41.60 -60.32
N LYS A 6 30.46 41.60 -59.82
CA LYS A 6 29.17 41.18 -60.47
C LYS A 6 29.10 39.86 -61.29
N HIS A 7 28.28 38.94 -60.76
CA HIS A 7 27.22 38.10 -61.42
C HIS A 7 27.54 36.82 -62.23
N CYS A 8 26.89 35.72 -61.79
CA CYS A 8 25.98 34.85 -62.55
C CYS A 8 26.46 33.60 -63.35
N ILE A 9 25.85 32.46 -62.96
CA ILE A 9 24.95 31.57 -63.77
C ILE A 9 25.54 30.42 -64.63
N LEU A 10 24.95 29.22 -64.39
CA LEU A 10 24.72 28.01 -65.24
C LEU A 10 25.91 27.40 -66.00
N GLY A 11 26.08 26.09 -66.15
CA GLY A 11 25.22 24.91 -65.99
C GLY A 11 25.58 23.85 -67.06
N LEU A 12 25.29 22.57 -66.79
CA LEU A 12 25.24 21.40 -67.71
C LEU A 12 26.61 20.82 -68.20
N ALA A 13 26.91 19.53 -68.30
CA ALA A 13 26.33 18.24 -67.88
C ALA A 13 27.27 17.07 -68.32
N ILE A 14 27.36 16.02 -67.48
CA ILE A 14 27.40 14.53 -67.77
C ILE A 14 28.58 14.03 -68.67
N ILE A 15 29.47 13.10 -68.27
CA ILE A 15 29.31 11.62 -68.12
C ILE A 15 30.48 10.99 -67.32
N PHE A 16 30.12 10.28 -66.24
CA PHE A 16 30.49 8.91 -65.82
C PHE A 16 31.97 8.45 -65.85
N ALA A 17 32.56 8.32 -64.66
CA ALA A 17 33.60 7.32 -64.34
C ALA A 17 33.38 6.82 -62.90
N GLY A 18 33.33 5.49 -62.74
CA GLY A 18 32.84 4.79 -61.55
C GLY A 18 33.65 5.03 -60.28
N SER A 19 32.94 5.34 -59.20
CA SER A 19 33.43 5.36 -57.83
C SER A 19 33.26 3.98 -57.18
N LEU A 20 34.38 3.37 -56.81
CA LEU A 20 34.39 2.35 -55.76
C LEU A 20 33.90 3.02 -54.47
N SER A 21 32.73 2.62 -54.01
CA SER A 21 32.22 3.04 -52.69
C SER A 21 32.96 2.24 -51.62
N PRO A 22 33.51 2.89 -50.57
CA PRO A 22 34.03 2.16 -49.43
C PRO A 22 32.88 1.43 -48.73
N MET A 23 33.04 0.12 -48.50
CA MET A 23 32.16 -0.64 -47.62
C MET A 23 32.34 -0.09 -46.20
N PHE A 24 31.38 0.69 -45.73
CA PHE A 24 31.25 0.99 -44.32
C PHE A 24 30.87 -0.31 -43.60
N THR A 25 31.78 -0.82 -42.77
CA THR A 25 31.45 -1.85 -41.79
C THR A 25 30.59 -1.17 -40.73
N GLN A 26 29.29 -1.45 -40.69
CA GLN A 26 28.40 -1.01 -39.62
C GLN A 26 28.82 -1.72 -38.33
N ALA A 27 29.27 -0.95 -37.34
CA ALA A 27 29.42 -1.46 -35.98
C ALA A 27 28.02 -1.86 -35.46
N ALA A 28 27.91 -3.06 -34.90
CA ALA A 28 26.65 -3.54 -34.33
C ALA A 28 26.23 -2.63 -33.16
N GLN A 29 24.98 -2.18 -33.16
CA GLN A 29 24.44 -1.31 -32.11
C GLN A 29 24.25 -2.12 -30.83
N ASN A 30 24.86 -1.69 -29.72
CA ASN A 30 24.63 -2.24 -28.38
C ASN A 30 23.18 -1.92 -27.95
N VAL A 31 22.46 -2.94 -27.48
CA VAL A 31 21.04 -2.85 -27.07
C VAL A 31 20.81 -3.24 -25.61
N GLY A 32 21.80 -3.78 -24.92
CA GLY A 32 21.67 -4.27 -23.54
C GLY A 32 22.86 -5.12 -23.08
N ILE A 33 22.72 -5.79 -21.95
CA ILE A 33 23.77 -6.63 -21.34
C ILE A 33 23.20 -7.95 -20.81
N ALA A 34 24.05 -8.99 -20.75
CA ALA A 34 23.75 -10.23 -20.04
C ALA A 34 23.92 -10.01 -18.52
N SER A 35 22.82 -10.02 -17.75
CA SER A 35 22.83 -9.70 -16.32
C SER A 35 22.99 -10.92 -15.40
N ALA A 36 22.65 -12.12 -15.89
CA ALA A 36 22.87 -13.39 -15.20
C ALA A 36 22.99 -14.52 -16.22
N VAL A 37 23.97 -15.41 -16.07
CA VAL A 37 24.21 -16.50 -17.03
C VAL A 37 24.53 -17.81 -16.30
N LEU A 38 23.81 -18.88 -16.59
CA LEU A 38 24.29 -20.24 -16.34
C LEU A 38 25.12 -20.70 -17.55
N PRO A 39 26.29 -21.33 -17.34
CA PRO A 39 27.39 -21.46 -18.32
C PRO A 39 27.11 -22.23 -19.62
N GLN A 40 25.86 -22.61 -19.89
CA GLN A 40 25.43 -23.27 -21.12
C GLN A 40 24.59 -22.39 -22.06
N ALA A 41 24.42 -21.11 -21.77
CA ALA A 41 23.84 -20.15 -22.71
C ALA A 41 24.88 -19.70 -23.75
N LYS A 42 24.56 -19.81 -25.05
CA LYS A 42 25.43 -19.37 -26.15
C LYS A 42 24.77 -18.24 -26.95
N GLY A 43 25.53 -17.18 -27.21
CA GLY A 43 25.14 -16.03 -28.03
C GLY A 43 25.97 -15.97 -29.31
N ALA A 44 25.35 -15.56 -30.41
CA ALA A 44 26.02 -15.35 -31.68
C ALA A 44 25.63 -13.99 -32.26
N TRP A 45 26.60 -13.08 -32.35
CA TRP A 45 26.45 -11.86 -33.13
C TRP A 45 26.21 -12.19 -34.61
N PRO A 46 25.56 -11.29 -35.37
CA PRO A 46 25.34 -11.49 -36.80
C PRO A 46 26.65 -11.82 -37.53
N ASN A 47 26.67 -12.94 -38.27
CA ASN A 47 27.82 -13.47 -39.01
C ASN A 47 29.03 -13.90 -38.15
N GLN A 48 28.83 -14.21 -36.87
CA GLN A 48 29.88 -14.75 -35.99
C GLN A 48 29.54 -16.15 -35.45
N THR A 49 30.56 -16.90 -35.05
CA THR A 49 30.40 -18.21 -34.39
C THR A 49 29.86 -18.03 -32.97
N ALA A 50 28.90 -18.86 -32.56
CA ALA A 50 28.33 -18.82 -31.23
C ALA A 50 29.39 -19.01 -30.14
N LYS A 51 29.34 -18.17 -29.10
CA LYS A 51 30.20 -18.22 -27.91
C LYS A 51 29.35 -18.36 -26.66
N VAL A 52 29.91 -18.96 -25.62
CA VAL A 52 29.27 -18.98 -24.30
C VAL A 52 29.16 -17.53 -23.81
N LEU A 53 27.96 -17.13 -23.39
CA LEU A 53 27.73 -15.81 -22.81
C LEU A 53 28.26 -15.79 -21.38
N GLN A 54 28.83 -14.66 -20.99
CA GLN A 54 29.27 -14.39 -19.63
C GLN A 54 28.53 -13.18 -19.10
N ILE A 55 28.43 -13.05 -17.77
CA ILE A 55 27.83 -11.89 -17.13
C ILE A 55 28.60 -10.63 -17.56
N GLY A 56 27.86 -9.56 -17.87
CA GLY A 56 28.43 -8.27 -18.29
C GLY A 56 28.77 -8.16 -19.78
N VAL A 57 28.54 -9.19 -20.59
CA VAL A 57 28.73 -9.12 -22.05
C VAL A 57 27.60 -8.30 -22.69
N ASP A 58 27.99 -7.36 -23.57
CA ASP A 58 27.07 -6.57 -24.38
C ASP A 58 26.26 -7.46 -25.34
N ILE A 59 24.95 -7.20 -25.39
CA ILE A 59 24.03 -7.77 -26.37
C ILE A 59 23.82 -6.77 -27.49
N VAL A 60 23.88 -7.26 -28.73
CA VAL A 60 23.68 -6.43 -29.93
C VAL A 60 22.38 -6.78 -30.67
N ALA A 61 21.87 -5.84 -31.47
CA ALA A 61 20.72 -6.11 -32.32
C ALA A 61 20.99 -7.28 -33.30
N ASN A 62 19.97 -8.11 -33.53
CA ASN A 62 20.01 -9.37 -34.30
C ASN A 62 20.93 -10.46 -33.72
N GLU A 63 21.29 -10.36 -32.45
CA GLU A 63 21.98 -11.45 -31.75
C GLU A 63 21.02 -12.61 -31.48
N ARG A 64 21.48 -13.82 -31.79
CA ARG A 64 20.77 -15.07 -31.52
C ARG A 64 21.33 -15.72 -30.25
N VAL A 65 20.44 -16.03 -29.32
CA VAL A 65 20.73 -16.70 -28.06
C VAL A 65 20.11 -18.09 -28.08
N VAL A 66 20.91 -19.10 -27.72
CA VAL A 66 20.48 -20.49 -27.59
C VAL A 66 20.87 -21.03 -26.21
N THR A 67 19.93 -21.66 -25.52
CA THR A 67 20.15 -22.40 -24.27
C THR A 67 19.90 -23.89 -24.48
N ASP A 68 20.62 -24.74 -23.75
CA ASP A 68 20.40 -26.19 -23.70
C ASP A 68 19.48 -26.58 -22.53
N ALA A 69 19.46 -27.85 -22.12
CA ALA A 69 18.56 -28.35 -21.09
C ALA A 69 18.80 -27.76 -19.68
N GLU A 70 19.96 -27.15 -19.44
CA GLU A 70 20.34 -26.55 -18.15
C GLU A 70 20.56 -25.04 -18.27
N GLY A 71 20.79 -24.53 -19.48
CA GLY A 71 21.07 -23.12 -19.73
C GLY A 71 19.91 -22.19 -19.37
N LYS A 72 20.22 -21.16 -18.58
CA LYS A 72 19.35 -20.02 -18.25
C LYS A 72 20.12 -18.73 -18.46
N LEU A 73 19.44 -17.68 -18.93
CA LEU A 73 20.03 -16.37 -19.22
C LEU A 73 19.04 -15.25 -18.90
N GLN A 74 19.52 -14.17 -18.29
CA GLN A 74 18.76 -12.92 -18.20
C GLN A 74 19.45 -11.81 -18.99
N LEU A 75 18.68 -11.14 -19.84
CA LEU A 75 19.07 -9.97 -20.61
C LEU A 75 18.41 -8.71 -20.05
N LEU A 76 19.17 -7.64 -19.84
CA LEU A 76 18.69 -6.33 -19.42
C LEU A 76 18.92 -5.30 -20.53
N PHE A 77 17.86 -4.57 -20.91
CA PHE A 77 17.87 -3.60 -22.00
C PHE A 77 17.96 -2.15 -21.50
N LEU A 78 18.41 -1.23 -22.38
CA LEU A 78 18.63 0.17 -22.01
C LEU A 78 17.36 0.93 -21.55
N ASP A 79 16.17 0.44 -21.89
CA ASP A 79 14.90 1.03 -21.47
C ASP A 79 14.40 0.50 -20.11
N GLY A 80 15.16 -0.39 -19.48
CA GLY A 80 14.84 -1.09 -18.24
C GLY A 80 13.97 -2.34 -18.43
N SER A 81 13.70 -2.78 -19.66
CA SER A 81 13.05 -4.07 -19.90
C SER A 81 14.03 -5.22 -19.58
N ALA A 82 13.51 -6.37 -19.18
CA ALA A 82 14.30 -7.58 -18.99
C ALA A 82 13.66 -8.78 -19.70
N LEU A 83 14.49 -9.63 -20.32
CA LEU A 83 14.09 -10.91 -20.91
C LEU A 83 14.85 -12.03 -20.21
N THR A 84 14.11 -12.91 -19.53
CA THR A 84 14.64 -14.15 -18.97
C THR A 84 14.38 -15.28 -19.94
N VAL A 85 15.41 -16.04 -20.27
CA VAL A 85 15.43 -17.15 -21.23
C VAL A 85 15.74 -18.41 -20.45
N GLY A 86 14.78 -19.33 -20.39
CA GLY A 86 14.94 -20.60 -19.69
C GLY A 86 15.55 -21.70 -20.57
N PRO A 87 15.54 -22.95 -20.11
CA PRO A 87 16.12 -24.09 -20.82
C PRO A 87 15.51 -24.36 -22.19
N ASN A 88 16.32 -24.97 -23.07
CA ASN A 88 15.95 -25.42 -24.41
C ASN A 88 15.40 -24.31 -25.32
N SER A 89 15.84 -23.07 -25.12
CA SER A 89 15.31 -21.90 -25.80
C SER A 89 16.18 -21.46 -26.98
N ASP A 90 15.55 -20.85 -27.97
CA ASP A 90 16.20 -20.25 -29.13
C ASP A 90 15.47 -18.95 -29.48
N VAL A 91 16.14 -17.82 -29.22
CA VAL A 91 15.57 -16.46 -29.32
C VAL A 91 16.52 -15.50 -30.00
N VAL A 92 15.97 -14.56 -30.76
CA VAL A 92 16.67 -13.50 -31.47
C VAL A 92 16.15 -12.14 -31.02
N VAL A 93 17.05 -11.20 -30.75
CA VAL A 93 16.70 -9.79 -30.48
C VAL A 93 16.54 -9.05 -31.81
N ASP A 94 15.34 -9.07 -32.39
CA ASP A 94 15.09 -8.56 -33.74
C ASP A 94 15.27 -7.04 -33.85
N ARG A 95 14.73 -6.30 -32.88
CA ARG A 95 14.70 -4.83 -32.93
C ARG A 95 14.66 -4.23 -31.55
N PHE A 96 15.56 -3.29 -31.30
CA PHE A 96 15.51 -2.39 -30.16
C PHE A 96 15.82 -0.97 -30.61
N VAL A 97 14.85 -0.08 -30.49
CA VAL A 97 14.99 1.35 -30.73
C VAL A 97 14.43 2.06 -29.50
N TYR A 98 15.23 2.89 -28.84
CA TYR A 98 14.83 3.60 -27.63
C TYR A 98 15.24 5.07 -27.70
N ASP A 99 14.27 5.95 -27.50
CA ASP A 99 14.47 7.38 -27.27
C ASP A 99 14.32 7.65 -25.77
N ALA A 100 15.43 8.01 -25.12
CA ALA A 100 15.48 8.24 -23.68
C ALA A 100 14.75 9.53 -23.25
N GLU A 101 14.69 10.56 -24.10
CA GLU A 101 13.98 11.81 -23.82
C GLU A 101 12.47 11.60 -23.92
N ALA A 102 12.02 10.99 -25.02
CA ALA A 102 10.61 10.71 -25.25
C ALA A 102 10.10 9.49 -24.46
N LYS A 103 10.99 8.71 -23.84
CA LYS A 103 10.70 7.41 -23.18
C LYS A 103 9.84 6.51 -24.08
N SER A 104 10.17 6.45 -25.37
CA SER A 104 9.39 5.75 -26.40
C SER A 104 10.29 4.95 -27.32
N GLY A 105 9.75 3.97 -28.04
CA GLY A 105 10.59 3.07 -28.82
C GLY A 105 9.87 1.85 -29.38
N THR A 106 10.65 0.86 -29.78
CA THR A 106 10.17 -0.46 -30.22
C THR A 106 11.13 -1.52 -29.71
N LEU A 107 10.59 -2.54 -29.05
CA LEU A 107 11.33 -3.73 -28.65
C LEU A 107 10.60 -4.97 -29.19
N ALA A 108 11.31 -5.81 -29.94
CA ALA A 108 10.78 -7.02 -30.54
C ALA A 108 11.79 -8.17 -30.51
N PHE A 109 11.28 -9.36 -30.26
CA PHE A 109 12.00 -10.63 -30.22
C PHE A 109 11.34 -11.65 -31.13
N SER A 110 12.13 -12.59 -31.63
CA SER A 110 11.64 -13.81 -32.30
C SER A 110 12.15 -15.03 -31.59
N ALA A 111 11.28 -15.94 -31.18
CA ALA A 111 11.63 -17.20 -30.53
C ALA A 111 11.06 -18.39 -31.31
N THR A 112 11.88 -19.41 -31.56
CA THR A 112 11.44 -20.63 -32.28
C THR A 112 10.94 -21.70 -31.32
N LYS A 113 11.55 -21.79 -30.13
CA LYS A 113 11.19 -22.71 -29.05
C LYS A 113 11.73 -22.18 -27.73
N GLY A 114 11.17 -22.61 -26.61
CA GLY A 114 11.67 -22.31 -25.27
C GLY A 114 10.62 -21.82 -24.29
N VAL A 115 11.10 -21.38 -23.14
CA VAL A 115 10.30 -20.70 -22.11
C VAL A 115 10.95 -19.35 -21.81
N PHE A 116 10.12 -18.32 -21.75
CA PHE A 116 10.54 -16.93 -21.64
C PHE A 116 9.73 -16.23 -20.57
N ARG A 117 10.37 -15.32 -19.84
CA ARG A 117 9.69 -14.30 -19.04
C ARG A 117 10.13 -12.93 -19.53
N LEU A 118 9.16 -12.13 -19.93
CA LEU A 118 9.38 -10.75 -20.31
C LEU A 118 8.89 -9.84 -19.18
N VAL A 119 9.75 -8.90 -18.79
CA VAL A 119 9.42 -7.79 -17.89
C VAL A 119 9.53 -6.50 -18.69
N GLY A 120 8.42 -5.78 -18.82
CA GLY A 120 8.36 -4.55 -19.61
C GLY A 120 9.03 -3.35 -18.94
N GLY A 121 9.85 -2.62 -19.71
CA GLY A 121 10.48 -1.36 -19.31
C GLY A 121 9.72 -0.12 -19.78
N LYS A 122 10.45 1.00 -19.96
CA LYS A 122 9.87 2.30 -20.34
C LYS A 122 9.14 2.26 -21.69
N ILE A 123 9.64 1.51 -22.68
CA ILE A 123 8.98 1.34 -23.99
C ILE A 123 7.61 0.68 -23.81
N SER A 124 7.57 -0.38 -23.00
CA SER A 124 6.38 -1.18 -22.75
C SER A 124 5.22 -0.42 -22.10
N LYS A 125 5.44 0.80 -21.60
CA LYS A 125 4.38 1.71 -21.12
C LYS A 125 3.68 2.48 -22.26
N LYS A 126 4.33 2.67 -23.42
CA LYS A 126 3.81 3.42 -24.59
C LYS A 126 3.60 2.63 -25.89
N THR A 127 4.49 1.71 -26.26
CA THR A 127 4.30 0.69 -27.34
C THR A 127 4.47 -0.76 -26.85
N PRO A 128 3.67 -1.74 -27.31
CA PRO A 128 3.76 -3.12 -26.82
C PRO A 128 5.13 -3.70 -27.16
N VAL A 129 5.70 -4.47 -26.23
CA VAL A 129 6.85 -5.32 -26.52
C VAL A 129 6.35 -6.57 -27.21
N ILE A 130 6.97 -6.93 -28.34
CA ILE A 130 6.49 -8.01 -29.20
C ILE A 130 7.40 -9.24 -29.08
N LEU A 131 6.84 -10.40 -28.79
CA LEU A 131 7.49 -11.70 -28.94
C LEU A 131 6.81 -12.46 -30.08
N ARG A 132 7.54 -12.68 -31.17
CA ARG A 132 7.10 -13.45 -32.32
C ARG A 132 7.53 -14.90 -32.16
N THR A 133 6.62 -15.80 -32.44
CA THR A 133 6.90 -17.23 -32.59
C THR A 133 6.46 -17.66 -33.98
N PRO A 134 6.81 -18.88 -34.45
CA PRO A 134 6.37 -19.35 -35.75
C PRO A 134 4.85 -19.30 -35.96
N ASN A 135 4.07 -19.40 -34.88
CA ASN A 135 2.63 -19.59 -34.92
C ASN A 135 1.79 -18.57 -34.16
N ALA A 136 2.41 -17.65 -33.40
CA ALA A 136 1.69 -16.56 -32.75
C ALA A 136 2.57 -15.33 -32.53
N VAL A 137 1.93 -14.16 -32.44
CA VAL A 137 2.56 -12.91 -32.02
C VAL A 137 1.99 -12.52 -30.65
N ILE A 138 2.86 -12.44 -29.65
CA ILE A 138 2.51 -12.04 -28.30
C ILE A 138 2.91 -10.56 -28.12
N GLY A 139 1.99 -9.73 -27.67
CA GLY A 139 2.22 -8.32 -27.36
C GLY A 139 1.99 -8.04 -25.89
N ILE A 140 2.95 -7.41 -25.21
CA ILE A 140 2.91 -7.17 -23.77
C ILE A 140 2.99 -5.68 -23.47
N ARG A 141 2.09 -5.19 -22.62
CA ARG A 141 1.91 -3.78 -22.30
C ARG A 141 2.09 -3.51 -20.82
N GLY A 142 3.18 -2.83 -20.47
CA GLY A 142 3.44 -2.25 -19.16
C GLY A 142 3.49 -3.28 -18.05
N GLY A 143 4.03 -4.47 -18.35
CA GLY A 143 3.69 -5.68 -17.62
C GLY A 143 4.71 -6.81 -17.70
N ILE A 144 4.37 -7.91 -17.04
CA ILE A 144 5.12 -9.15 -16.99
C ILE A 144 4.26 -10.26 -17.62
N ALA A 145 4.86 -11.05 -18.50
CA ALA A 145 4.23 -12.26 -19.01
C ALA A 145 5.26 -13.37 -19.18
N THR A 146 4.82 -14.62 -19.00
CA THR A 146 5.56 -15.80 -19.45
C THR A 146 5.05 -16.26 -20.79
N ALA A 147 5.93 -16.86 -21.59
CA ALA A 147 5.58 -17.48 -22.84
C ALA A 147 6.36 -18.78 -22.99
N ARG A 148 5.64 -19.87 -23.24
CA ARG A 148 6.21 -21.16 -23.61
C ARG A 148 5.83 -21.46 -25.05
N THR A 149 6.80 -21.88 -25.85
CA THR A 149 6.56 -22.33 -27.22
C THR A 149 7.43 -23.52 -27.58
N ASP A 150 6.87 -24.48 -28.30
CA ASP A 150 7.58 -25.64 -28.86
C ASP A 150 7.75 -25.52 -30.40
N GLY A 151 7.41 -24.36 -30.95
CA GLY A 151 7.40 -24.08 -32.38
C GLY A 151 6.05 -24.34 -33.06
N ASN A 152 5.14 -25.12 -32.48
CA ASN A 152 3.81 -25.40 -33.03
C ASN A 152 2.65 -24.87 -32.17
N SER A 153 2.86 -24.84 -30.86
CA SER A 153 1.96 -24.28 -29.85
C SER A 153 2.62 -23.15 -29.09
N VAL A 154 1.78 -22.25 -28.56
CA VAL A 154 2.17 -21.14 -27.70
C VAL A 154 1.21 -21.09 -26.53
N THR A 155 1.75 -21.12 -25.32
CA THR A 155 1.04 -20.76 -24.10
C THR A 155 1.66 -19.48 -23.58
N ALA A 156 0.87 -18.41 -23.54
CA ALA A 156 1.29 -17.14 -22.99
C ALA A 156 0.45 -16.83 -21.75
N THR A 157 1.10 -16.59 -20.62
CA THR A 157 0.45 -16.33 -19.32
C THR A 157 0.74 -14.91 -18.88
N PHE A 158 -0.31 -14.15 -18.61
CA PHE A 158 -0.20 -12.77 -18.17
C PHE A 158 -0.04 -12.73 -16.66
N LEU A 159 1.05 -12.14 -16.17
CA LEU A 159 1.36 -12.11 -14.74
C LEU A 159 1.11 -10.73 -14.11
N PHE A 160 1.26 -9.66 -14.88
CA PHE A 160 1.10 -8.28 -14.40
C PHE A 160 1.06 -7.29 -15.56
N GLY A 161 0.39 -6.13 -15.43
CA GLY A 161 0.50 -4.99 -16.36
C GLY A 161 -0.84 -4.49 -16.92
N LYS A 162 -0.80 -3.75 -18.03
CA LYS A 162 -2.00 -3.21 -18.68
C LYS A 162 -2.79 -4.28 -19.45
N ASN A 163 -2.11 -5.04 -20.32
CA ASN A 163 -2.66 -6.22 -20.98
C ASN A 163 -1.56 -7.05 -21.67
N MET A 164 -1.94 -8.27 -22.03
CA MET A 164 -1.24 -9.12 -22.99
C MET A 164 -2.18 -9.48 -24.13
N SER A 165 -1.69 -9.47 -25.37
CA SER A 165 -2.42 -9.89 -26.55
C SER A 165 -1.72 -11.05 -27.24
N VAL A 166 -2.46 -12.02 -27.75
CA VAL A 166 -1.95 -13.10 -28.60
C VAL A 166 -2.69 -13.06 -29.92
N GLU A 167 -1.94 -12.96 -31.01
CA GLU A 167 -2.45 -13.00 -32.39
C GLU A 167 -2.02 -14.30 -33.07
N SER A 168 -2.99 -15.05 -33.60
CA SER A 168 -2.78 -16.26 -34.41
C SER A 168 -3.99 -16.50 -35.34
N GLY A 169 -3.79 -17.19 -36.47
CA GLY A 169 -4.88 -17.53 -37.38
C GLY A 169 -5.71 -16.33 -37.91
N GLY A 170 -5.16 -15.11 -37.88
CA GLY A 170 -5.87 -13.88 -38.27
C GLY A 170 -6.79 -13.28 -37.20
N ALA A 171 -6.79 -13.82 -35.98
CA ALA A 171 -7.55 -13.30 -34.83
C ALA A 171 -6.61 -12.90 -33.69
N THR A 172 -7.03 -11.91 -32.91
CA THR A 172 -6.30 -11.43 -31.72
C THR A 172 -7.18 -11.58 -30.50
N VAL A 173 -6.67 -12.24 -29.46
CA VAL A 173 -7.29 -12.34 -28.14
C VAL A 173 -6.42 -11.58 -27.14
N SER A 174 -7.04 -10.80 -26.27
CA SER A 174 -6.33 -10.04 -25.24
C SER A 174 -6.81 -10.42 -23.85
N VAL A 175 -5.92 -10.29 -22.87
CA VAL A 175 -6.18 -10.53 -21.46
C VAL A 175 -5.59 -9.41 -20.62
N THR A 176 -6.37 -8.93 -19.66
CA THR A 176 -6.02 -7.85 -18.72
C THR A 176 -5.91 -8.35 -17.28
N ARG A 177 -6.36 -9.59 -17.01
CA ARG A 177 -6.36 -10.20 -15.67
C ARG A 177 -5.09 -11.04 -15.47
N PRO A 178 -4.23 -10.72 -14.48
CA PRO A 178 -3.13 -11.59 -14.07
C PRO A 178 -3.58 -13.02 -13.77
N GLY A 179 -2.69 -13.98 -14.00
CA GLY A 179 -2.96 -15.40 -13.79
C GLY A 179 -3.75 -16.08 -14.91
N PHE A 180 -4.13 -15.36 -15.96
CA PHE A 180 -4.79 -15.93 -17.13
C PHE A 180 -3.81 -16.17 -18.28
N GLN A 181 -4.02 -17.28 -18.98
CA GLN A 181 -3.23 -17.70 -20.13
C GLN A 181 -4.08 -17.75 -21.39
N ILE A 182 -3.42 -17.54 -22.54
CA ILE A 182 -3.98 -17.75 -23.86
C ILE A 182 -3.15 -18.82 -24.54
N ASN A 183 -3.82 -19.87 -25.01
CA ASN A 183 -3.23 -20.93 -25.80
C ASN A 183 -3.48 -20.69 -27.29
N ALA A 184 -2.43 -20.73 -28.11
CA ALA A 184 -2.53 -20.60 -29.55
C ALA A 184 -1.82 -21.78 -30.24
N ASN A 185 -2.46 -22.33 -31.27
CA ASN A 185 -1.93 -23.41 -32.09
C ASN A 185 -1.78 -22.94 -33.53
N GLY A 186 -0.76 -23.43 -34.24
CA GLY A 186 -0.46 -23.03 -35.61
C GLY A 186 -1.67 -23.06 -36.56
N GLY A 187 -1.94 -21.90 -37.18
CA GLY A 187 -2.99 -21.74 -38.19
C GLY A 187 -4.43 -21.65 -37.66
N GLN A 188 -4.65 -21.66 -36.34
CA GLN A 188 -5.97 -21.49 -35.72
C GLN A 188 -6.06 -20.16 -34.95
N PRO A 189 -7.27 -19.59 -34.79
CA PRO A 189 -7.48 -18.50 -33.85
C PRO A 189 -7.01 -18.88 -32.42
N PRO A 190 -6.53 -17.93 -31.61
CA PRO A 190 -6.20 -18.20 -30.22
C PRO A 190 -7.44 -18.68 -29.45
N GLY A 191 -7.24 -19.57 -28.48
CA GLY A 191 -8.31 -19.97 -27.55
C GLY A 191 -8.78 -18.80 -26.69
N ALA A 192 -9.95 -18.95 -26.08
CA ALA A 192 -10.41 -18.00 -25.07
C ALA A 192 -9.41 -17.94 -23.90
N PRO A 193 -9.25 -16.78 -23.22
CA PRO A 193 -8.43 -16.70 -22.02
C PRO A 193 -8.94 -17.69 -20.96
N GLN A 194 -8.04 -18.46 -20.37
CA GLN A 194 -8.35 -19.41 -19.30
C GLN A 194 -7.42 -19.14 -18.12
N GLN A 195 -7.84 -19.43 -16.90
CA GLN A 195 -6.95 -19.35 -15.75
C GLN A 195 -5.81 -20.37 -15.91
N ALA A 196 -4.58 -19.94 -15.66
CA ALA A 196 -3.44 -20.84 -15.60
C ALA A 196 -3.56 -21.70 -14.34
N SER A 197 -3.43 -23.02 -14.46
CA SER A 197 -3.39 -23.87 -13.27
C SER A 197 -2.13 -23.58 -12.45
N ALA A 198 -2.23 -23.69 -11.12
CA ALA A 198 -1.11 -23.48 -10.22
C ALA A 198 0.09 -24.39 -10.57
N GLN A 199 -0.18 -25.63 -10.99
CA GLN A 199 0.85 -26.58 -11.39
C GLN A 199 1.57 -26.17 -12.68
N GLN A 200 0.84 -25.68 -13.68
CA GLN A 200 1.44 -25.18 -14.92
C GLN A 200 2.28 -23.95 -14.67
N LEU A 201 1.73 -22.95 -13.96
CA LEU A 201 2.43 -21.72 -13.65
C LEU A 201 3.69 -21.98 -12.80
N SER A 202 3.60 -22.82 -11.77
CA SER A 202 4.76 -23.22 -10.98
C SER A 202 5.83 -23.92 -11.83
N SER A 203 5.43 -24.81 -12.76
CA SER A 203 6.38 -25.47 -13.66
C SER A 203 7.09 -24.50 -14.62
N GLU A 204 6.39 -23.45 -15.09
CA GLU A 204 6.97 -22.41 -15.94
C GLU A 204 7.93 -21.51 -15.17
N LEU A 205 7.56 -21.10 -13.95
CA LEU A 205 8.39 -20.27 -13.10
C LEU A 205 9.64 -21.03 -12.62
N ASN A 206 9.51 -22.29 -12.19
CA ASN A 206 10.65 -23.12 -11.81
C ASN A 206 11.62 -23.35 -12.98
N ALA A 207 11.11 -23.44 -14.22
CA ALA A 207 11.97 -23.54 -15.39
C ALA A 207 12.77 -22.25 -15.64
N LEU A 208 12.33 -21.11 -15.12
CA LEU A 208 12.94 -19.79 -15.29
C LEU A 208 13.80 -19.34 -14.10
N GLU A 209 13.62 -19.95 -12.92
CA GLU A 209 14.38 -19.68 -11.68
C GLU A 209 15.56 -20.64 -11.51
N SER A 210 16.70 -20.20 -10.99
CA SER A 210 17.85 -21.08 -10.73
C SER A 210 17.72 -21.77 -9.36
N ASP A 211 17.99 -23.07 -9.29
CA ASP A 211 18.09 -23.79 -8.00
C ASP A 211 19.30 -23.25 -7.20
N ASP A 212 19.12 -22.99 -5.91
CA ASP A 212 20.13 -22.39 -5.01
C ASP A 212 21.47 -23.17 -4.93
N ASP A 213 21.51 -24.42 -5.41
CA ASP A 213 22.68 -25.32 -5.35
C ASP A 213 23.48 -25.45 -6.66
N GLN A 214 23.07 -24.82 -7.77
CA GLN A 214 23.78 -24.90 -9.05
C GLN A 214 24.67 -23.67 -9.27
N GLY A 215 25.72 -23.56 -8.46
CA GLY A 215 26.81 -22.61 -8.67
C GLY A 215 27.51 -22.88 -10.00
N GLY A 216 27.17 -22.10 -11.02
CA GLY A 216 27.93 -21.99 -12.26
C GLY A 216 29.27 -21.30 -12.00
N ASP A 217 30.19 -21.99 -11.32
CA ASP A 217 31.58 -21.62 -11.22
C ASP A 217 32.19 -21.61 -12.62
N THR A 218 32.29 -20.43 -13.22
CA THR A 218 33.01 -20.23 -14.48
C THR A 218 34.48 -19.87 -14.28
N GLY A 219 35.00 -19.90 -13.04
CA GLY A 219 36.40 -19.58 -12.77
C GLY A 219 36.85 -18.21 -13.29
N VAL A 220 35.89 -17.29 -13.52
CA VAL A 220 36.15 -15.88 -13.81
C VAL A 220 35.72 -15.11 -12.57
N ASP A 221 36.69 -14.71 -11.75
CA ASP A 221 36.48 -13.77 -10.65
C ASP A 221 36.08 -12.41 -11.24
N VAL A 222 34.78 -12.19 -11.39
CA VAL A 222 34.23 -10.88 -11.76
C VAL A 222 34.46 -9.95 -10.59
N ASN A 223 35.39 -9.00 -10.74
CA ASN A 223 35.77 -8.07 -9.69
C ASN A 223 34.99 -6.74 -9.80
N ASN A 224 35.09 -5.88 -8.79
CA ASN A 224 34.43 -4.56 -8.80
C ASN A 224 34.82 -3.68 -10.00
N GLU A 225 35.97 -3.92 -10.63
CA GLU A 225 36.45 -3.21 -11.81
C GLU A 225 35.71 -3.66 -13.08
N ASP A 226 35.38 -4.95 -13.21
CA ASP A 226 34.52 -5.48 -14.28
C ASP A 226 33.09 -4.97 -14.14
N VAL A 227 32.58 -4.89 -12.91
CA VAL A 227 31.26 -4.30 -12.59
C VAL A 227 31.24 -2.79 -12.87
N ALA A 228 32.31 -2.06 -12.55
CA ALA A 228 32.41 -0.62 -12.79
C ALA A 228 32.56 -0.27 -14.29
N ASN A 229 33.17 -1.18 -15.08
CA ASN A 229 33.31 -1.02 -16.53
C ASN A 229 32.09 -1.53 -17.31
N SER A 230 31.31 -2.45 -16.72
CA SER A 230 29.98 -2.76 -17.22
C SER A 230 29.10 -1.53 -16.99
N GLN A 231 28.45 -0.98 -18.02
CA GLN A 231 27.54 0.16 -17.86
C GLN A 231 26.28 -0.17 -17.03
N LEU A 232 26.28 -1.29 -16.29
CA LEU A 232 25.24 -1.82 -15.41
C LEU A 232 24.82 -0.80 -14.33
N SER A 233 25.75 -0.03 -13.78
CA SER A 233 25.45 1.02 -12.79
C SER A 233 24.64 2.20 -13.35
N ALA A 234 24.67 2.41 -14.67
CA ALA A 234 23.88 3.44 -15.35
C ALA A 234 22.52 2.93 -15.86
N LEU A 235 22.24 1.62 -15.72
CA LEU A 235 21.10 0.94 -16.35
C LEU A 235 20.16 0.23 -15.35
N GLY A 236 20.48 0.22 -14.05
CA GLY A 236 19.63 -0.33 -13.00
C GLY A 236 18.56 0.65 -12.50
N SER A 237 17.37 0.12 -12.18
CA SER A 237 16.46 0.70 -11.18
C SER A 237 17.10 0.58 -9.79
N ASP A 238 16.96 1.59 -8.94
CA ASP A 238 17.56 1.78 -7.61
C ASP A 238 17.28 0.68 -6.54
N ALA A 239 17.47 -0.60 -6.85
CA ALA A 239 17.32 -1.71 -5.89
C ALA A 239 18.62 -2.53 -5.82
N PRO A 240 19.15 -2.80 -4.60
CA PRO A 240 20.38 -3.59 -4.44
C PRO A 240 20.15 -5.09 -4.66
N PRO A 241 21.21 -5.88 -4.97
CA PRO A 241 21.10 -7.27 -5.47
C PRO A 241 20.59 -8.32 -4.48
N ASN A 242 20.31 -7.94 -3.22
CA ASN A 242 20.02 -8.90 -2.15
C ASN A 242 18.53 -9.02 -1.80
N SER A 243 17.63 -8.60 -2.70
CA SER A 243 16.17 -8.62 -2.47
C SER A 243 15.45 -9.87 -3.00
N LEU A 244 16.19 -10.91 -3.42
CA LEU A 244 15.60 -12.14 -4.00
C LEU A 244 16.09 -13.47 -3.39
N ALA A 245 16.93 -13.47 -2.36
CA ALA A 245 17.31 -14.70 -1.65
C ALA A 245 16.69 -14.73 -0.25
N GLY A 246 15.62 -15.49 -0.09
CA GLY A 246 15.06 -15.82 1.22
C GLY A 246 16.04 -16.69 2.02
N GLY A 247 16.57 -16.15 3.11
CA GLY A 247 17.42 -16.89 4.03
C GLY A 247 16.61 -17.89 4.87
N GLY A 248 16.73 -19.18 4.55
CA GLY A 248 16.19 -20.28 5.33
C GLY A 248 17.09 -21.52 5.28
N GLY A 249 18.38 -21.36 5.60
CA GLY A 249 19.32 -22.49 5.68
C GLY A 249 19.05 -23.38 6.90
N ILE A 250 18.30 -24.47 6.72
CA ILE A 250 18.28 -25.60 7.65
C ILE A 250 19.54 -26.44 7.43
N ARG A 251 20.26 -26.74 8.52
CA ARG A 251 21.41 -27.63 8.52
C ARG A 251 20.99 -29.08 8.23
N PRO A 252 21.72 -29.83 7.38
CA PRO A 252 21.41 -31.23 7.12
C PRO A 252 21.89 -32.14 8.27
N GLY A 253 20.95 -32.82 8.89
CA GLY A 253 21.21 -33.86 9.89
C GLY A 253 19.98 -34.15 10.74
N ASP A 254 19.00 -34.87 10.19
CA ASP A 254 18.28 -35.98 10.83
C ASP A 254 17.01 -36.34 10.04
N ALA A 255 17.14 -37.34 9.17
CA ALA A 255 16.02 -38.04 8.55
C ALA A 255 15.81 -39.38 9.26
N ALA A 256 14.58 -39.65 9.73
CA ALA A 256 14.01 -40.99 9.80
C ALA A 256 12.51 -40.93 10.10
N GLY A 257 11.66 -41.46 9.21
CA GLY A 257 10.27 -41.76 9.56
C GLY A 257 9.24 -41.77 8.43
N SER A 258 9.44 -42.61 7.43
CA SER A 258 8.45 -42.99 6.40
C SER A 258 7.08 -43.39 6.98
N ARG A 259 5.96 -42.94 6.36
CA ARG A 259 4.78 -43.78 6.08
C ARG A 259 3.99 -43.31 4.86
N GLU A 260 3.86 -44.24 3.94
CA GLU A 260 3.15 -44.27 2.66
C GLU A 260 1.64 -44.49 2.89
N ILE A 261 0.77 -43.73 2.21
CA ILE A 261 -0.60 -44.17 1.89
C ILE A 261 -0.89 -43.80 0.42
N ALA A 262 -0.84 -44.80 -0.43
CA ALA A 262 -1.38 -44.77 -1.78
C ALA A 262 -2.90 -45.02 -1.73
N VAL A 263 -3.68 -44.25 -2.50
CA VAL A 263 -5.04 -44.62 -2.90
C VAL A 263 -5.12 -44.51 -4.42
N PRO A 264 -5.48 -45.59 -5.14
CA PRO A 264 -5.50 -45.59 -6.60
C PRO A 264 -6.78 -44.96 -7.18
N VAL A 265 -6.58 -44.18 -8.23
CA VAL A 265 -7.60 -43.56 -9.09
C VAL A 265 -8.28 -44.64 -9.92
N ASN A 266 -9.52 -45.05 -9.60
CA ASN A 266 -10.37 -45.83 -10.52
C ASN A 266 -11.87 -45.96 -10.14
N ASP A 267 -12.48 -45.01 -9.44
CA ASP A 267 -13.95 -45.05 -9.19
C ASP A 267 -14.61 -43.66 -9.25
N ILE A 268 -14.52 -42.95 -10.39
CA ILE A 268 -15.43 -41.82 -10.72
C ILE A 268 -15.70 -41.80 -12.23
N LEU A 269 -16.33 -42.83 -12.78
CA LEU A 269 -16.97 -42.79 -14.10
C LEU A 269 -18.15 -43.77 -14.15
N ALA A 270 -19.21 -43.45 -13.41
CA ALA A 270 -20.56 -43.93 -13.70
C ALA A 270 -21.54 -43.10 -12.85
N GLU A 271 -22.30 -42.22 -13.51
CA GLU A 271 -23.69 -41.82 -13.21
C GLU A 271 -23.98 -40.54 -14.02
N ALA A 272 -24.01 -40.69 -15.35
CA ALA A 272 -24.52 -39.67 -16.27
C ALA A 272 -25.29 -40.37 -17.38
N SER A 273 -26.51 -40.82 -17.09
CA SER A 273 -27.52 -41.13 -18.12
C SER A 273 -28.89 -41.53 -17.52
N GLN A 274 -29.94 -40.88 -18.06
CA GLN A 274 -31.41 -41.13 -17.96
C GLN A 274 -32.10 -40.49 -16.74
N ASP A 275 -33.14 -39.66 -16.88
CA ASP A 275 -34.40 -39.84 -17.64
C ASP A 275 -35.11 -38.47 -17.85
N THR A 276 -35.25 -37.95 -19.08
CA THR A 276 -36.41 -37.90 -20.02
C THR A 276 -37.75 -37.29 -19.56
N ALA A 277 -38.01 -36.06 -20.06
CA ALA A 277 -39.23 -35.46 -20.66
C ALA A 277 -40.68 -35.72 -20.16
N THR A 278 -41.46 -34.62 -20.14
CA THR A 278 -42.79 -34.53 -20.80
C THR A 278 -43.05 -33.14 -21.38
N GLU A 279 -43.56 -33.13 -22.62
CA GLU A 279 -43.91 -31.99 -23.49
C GLU A 279 -45.25 -31.31 -23.12
N ASP A 280 -45.41 -30.03 -23.50
CA ASP A 280 -46.55 -29.60 -24.34
C ASP A 280 -46.16 -28.42 -25.23
N ALA A 281 -46.72 -28.39 -26.45
CA ALA A 281 -46.27 -27.66 -27.62
C ALA A 281 -47.10 -26.39 -27.90
N SER A 282 -46.49 -25.37 -28.53
CA SER A 282 -46.86 -24.91 -29.89
C SER A 282 -46.25 -23.55 -30.29
N GLY A 283 -45.39 -23.59 -31.33
CA GLY A 283 -45.50 -22.74 -32.52
C GLY A 283 -44.96 -21.30 -32.52
N GLY A 284 -43.87 -21.08 -33.29
CA GLY A 284 -43.68 -19.80 -33.99
C GLY A 284 -42.23 -19.31 -34.12
N SER A 285 -41.50 -19.79 -35.13
CA SER A 285 -40.18 -19.27 -35.52
C SER A 285 -40.30 -17.88 -36.16
N SER A 286 -39.53 -16.89 -35.69
CA SER A 286 -38.62 -16.07 -36.52
C SER A 286 -38.03 -14.90 -35.72
N GLY A 287 -36.71 -14.90 -35.54
CA GLY A 287 -35.94 -13.76 -35.03
C GLY A 287 -34.83 -14.21 -34.10
N SER A 288 -33.65 -14.56 -34.63
CA SER A 288 -32.46 -14.67 -33.80
C SER A 288 -32.03 -13.25 -33.41
N SER A 289 -32.48 -12.77 -32.25
CA SER A 289 -31.65 -11.85 -31.47
C SER A 289 -30.54 -12.67 -30.82
N SER A 290 -29.31 -12.22 -31.01
CA SER A 290 -28.17 -12.62 -30.19
C SER A 290 -28.32 -11.90 -28.85
N ASP A 291 -29.07 -12.50 -27.92
CA ASP A 291 -29.10 -12.08 -26.53
C ASP A 291 -28.09 -12.93 -25.73
N ASP A 292 -26.82 -12.53 -25.77
CA ASP A 292 -25.74 -13.01 -24.89
C ASP A 292 -25.88 -12.35 -23.50
N GLY A 293 -27.02 -12.54 -22.83
CA GLY A 293 -27.24 -12.01 -21.48
C GLY A 293 -26.61 -12.90 -20.41
N LEU A 294 -25.78 -12.33 -19.52
CA LEU A 294 -25.36 -13.01 -18.29
C LEU A 294 -26.61 -13.42 -17.49
N THR A 295 -26.62 -14.67 -17.02
CA THR A 295 -27.63 -15.15 -16.08
C THR A 295 -26.93 -15.50 -14.77
N LEU A 296 -27.29 -14.81 -13.69
CA LEU A 296 -26.73 -15.00 -12.34
C LEU A 296 -27.87 -15.32 -11.37
N THR A 297 -27.68 -16.35 -10.54
CA THR A 297 -28.63 -16.84 -9.53
C THR A 297 -27.95 -16.91 -8.16
N ASP A 298 -28.75 -17.07 -7.11
CA ASP A 298 -28.27 -17.32 -5.73
C ASP A 298 -27.57 -16.14 -5.04
N PHE A 299 -27.86 -14.92 -5.52
CA PHE A 299 -27.39 -13.69 -4.88
C PHE A 299 -28.25 -13.35 -3.66
N SER A 300 -27.59 -13.02 -2.56
CA SER A 300 -28.17 -12.43 -1.36
C SER A 300 -27.57 -11.04 -1.15
N GLY A 301 -28.31 -10.13 -0.52
CA GLY A 301 -27.85 -8.75 -0.40
C GLY A 301 -28.87 -7.79 0.19
N ARG A 302 -28.52 -6.50 0.19
CA ARG A 302 -29.33 -5.43 0.78
C ARG A 302 -29.39 -4.19 -0.10
N GLY A 303 -30.53 -3.51 -0.02
CA GLY A 303 -30.71 -2.16 -0.52
C GLY A 303 -30.65 -1.16 0.63
N LYS A 304 -29.76 -0.17 0.52
CA LYS A 304 -29.60 0.91 1.46
C LYS A 304 -29.98 2.24 0.83
N ARG A 305 -30.70 3.11 1.55
CA ARG A 305 -31.21 4.40 1.05
C ARG A 305 -30.89 5.55 2.00
N GLY A 306 -30.13 6.52 1.53
CA GLY A 306 -29.88 7.75 2.28
C GLY A 306 -31.09 8.68 2.26
N THR A 307 -31.54 9.14 3.42
CA THR A 307 -32.70 10.06 3.54
C THR A 307 -32.31 11.51 3.81
N SER A 308 -31.03 11.80 4.06
CA SER A 308 -30.46 13.13 4.31
C SER A 308 -29.06 13.25 3.71
N THR A 309 -28.56 14.46 3.49
CA THR A 309 -27.20 14.72 3.00
C THR A 309 -26.11 14.33 4.00
N LEU A 310 -26.44 14.27 5.29
CA LEU A 310 -25.47 14.03 6.38
C LEU A 310 -25.66 12.68 7.11
N LEU A 311 -26.74 11.93 6.88
CA LEU A 311 -27.13 10.84 7.80
C LEU A 311 -26.90 9.42 7.27
N GLY A 312 -26.15 9.22 6.18
CA GLY A 312 -25.87 7.86 5.67
C GLY A 312 -27.12 6.96 5.64
N THR A 313 -26.98 5.67 5.96
CA THR A 313 -28.11 4.74 6.11
C THR A 313 -28.06 4.01 7.45
N SER A 314 -28.95 4.36 8.39
CA SER A 314 -29.01 3.66 9.67
C SER A 314 -29.55 2.24 9.49
N ASP A 315 -28.83 1.26 10.05
CA ASP A 315 -29.18 -0.15 9.89
C ASP A 315 -30.47 -0.56 10.63
N ALA A 316 -30.80 0.17 11.71
CA ALA A 316 -32.03 -0.03 12.49
C ALA A 316 -33.30 0.48 11.78
N ASP A 317 -33.18 1.28 10.72
CA ASP A 317 -34.33 1.77 9.97
C ASP A 317 -34.70 0.81 8.84
N THR A 318 -35.66 -0.07 9.12
CA THR A 318 -36.23 -1.05 8.16
C THR A 318 -36.86 -0.45 6.90
N THR A 319 -36.96 0.88 6.79
CA THR A 319 -37.37 1.57 5.56
C THR A 319 -36.19 2.06 4.71
N GLN A 320 -35.00 2.15 5.31
CA GLN A 320 -33.75 2.62 4.70
C GLN A 320 -32.73 1.50 4.49
N ASN A 321 -32.77 0.43 5.29
CA ASN A 321 -32.02 -0.79 5.09
C ASN A 321 -32.99 -1.96 4.87
N VAL A 322 -32.95 -2.57 3.69
CA VAL A 322 -33.88 -3.63 3.31
C VAL A 322 -33.17 -4.84 2.73
N ALA A 323 -33.43 -6.00 3.34
CA ALA A 323 -33.02 -7.29 2.80
C ALA A 323 -33.63 -7.50 1.41
N LEU A 324 -32.79 -7.95 0.47
CA LEU A 324 -33.22 -8.32 -0.87
C LEU A 324 -33.55 -9.81 -0.94
N SER A 325 -34.53 -10.13 -1.77
CA SER A 325 -34.98 -11.47 -2.09
C SER A 325 -35.25 -11.59 -3.57
N SER A 326 -35.20 -12.82 -4.10
CA SER A 326 -35.40 -13.09 -5.53
C SER A 326 -34.47 -12.25 -6.42
N VAL A 327 -33.21 -12.07 -6.00
CA VAL A 327 -32.20 -11.37 -6.78
C VAL A 327 -31.89 -12.21 -8.01
N SER A 328 -32.09 -11.64 -9.20
CA SER A 328 -31.78 -12.31 -10.45
C SER A 328 -31.30 -11.33 -11.49
N ILE A 329 -30.31 -11.75 -12.27
CA ILE A 329 -29.93 -11.06 -13.50
C ILE A 329 -30.25 -11.98 -14.65
N SER A 330 -31.02 -11.48 -15.61
CA SER A 330 -31.25 -12.16 -16.88
C SER A 330 -31.50 -11.13 -17.98
N ASN A 331 -31.02 -11.39 -19.19
CA ASN A 331 -31.23 -10.51 -20.34
C ASN A 331 -30.86 -9.04 -20.09
N SER A 332 -29.72 -8.80 -19.42
CA SER A 332 -29.25 -7.45 -19.02
C SER A 332 -30.26 -6.68 -18.14
N LEU A 333 -31.09 -7.40 -17.39
CA LEU A 333 -32.03 -6.85 -16.42
C LEU A 333 -31.73 -7.44 -15.05
N PHE A 334 -31.46 -6.57 -14.07
CA PHE A 334 -31.42 -6.91 -12.66
C PHE A 334 -32.82 -6.73 -12.08
N THR A 335 -33.31 -7.77 -11.40
CA THR A 335 -34.55 -7.69 -10.62
C THR A 335 -34.34 -8.22 -9.22
N ALA A 336 -34.96 -7.57 -8.24
CA ALA A 336 -35.00 -8.00 -6.86
C ALA A 336 -36.30 -7.54 -6.20
N SER A 337 -36.65 -8.12 -5.06
CA SER A 337 -37.79 -7.69 -4.24
C SER A 337 -37.39 -7.49 -2.79
N SER A 338 -38.00 -6.53 -2.11
CA SER A 338 -37.85 -6.28 -0.68
C SER A 338 -39.22 -6.07 -0.02
N SER A 339 -39.22 -5.81 1.30
CA SER A 339 -40.41 -5.42 2.06
C SER A 339 -41.06 -4.12 1.55
N GLN A 340 -40.33 -3.28 0.82
CA GLN A 340 -40.80 -1.99 0.32
C GLN A 340 -41.31 -2.06 -1.12
N GLY A 341 -40.96 -3.10 -1.89
CA GLY A 341 -41.42 -3.29 -3.26
C GLY A 341 -40.37 -3.96 -4.16
N SER A 342 -40.54 -3.80 -5.46
CA SER A 342 -39.65 -4.41 -6.47
C SER A 342 -38.62 -3.43 -7.03
N TYR A 343 -37.46 -3.98 -7.37
CA TYR A 343 -36.36 -3.32 -8.07
C TYR A 343 -36.29 -3.88 -9.49
N SER A 344 -36.12 -3.01 -10.47
CA SER A 344 -35.96 -3.37 -11.88
C SER A 344 -34.94 -2.41 -12.49
N LEU A 345 -33.68 -2.84 -12.52
CA LEU A 345 -32.52 -2.03 -12.91
C LEU A 345 -31.82 -2.62 -14.12
N THR A 346 -31.01 -1.82 -14.79
CA THR A 346 -30.06 -2.32 -15.80
C THR A 346 -29.17 -3.38 -15.16
N GLY A 347 -29.15 -4.58 -15.72
CA GLY A 347 -28.23 -5.65 -15.34
C GLY A 347 -26.91 -5.55 -16.10
N PRO A 348 -25.81 -6.10 -15.55
CA PRO A 348 -24.52 -6.12 -16.25
C PRO A 348 -24.59 -7.00 -17.51
N SER A 349 -23.85 -6.59 -18.53
CA SER A 349 -23.54 -7.40 -19.72
C SER A 349 -22.09 -7.87 -19.75
N VAL A 350 -21.24 -7.30 -18.89
CA VAL A 350 -19.82 -7.64 -18.67
C VAL A 350 -19.44 -7.34 -17.22
N THR A 351 -18.33 -7.91 -16.75
CA THR A 351 -17.70 -7.53 -15.47
C THR A 351 -17.12 -6.11 -15.54
N GLY A 352 -17.04 -5.43 -14.40
CA GLY A 352 -16.58 -4.05 -14.26
C GLY A 352 -17.73 -3.06 -14.14
N GLU A 353 -17.44 -1.77 -14.34
CA GLU A 353 -18.43 -0.70 -14.21
C GLU A 353 -19.34 -0.57 -15.44
N PHE A 354 -20.62 -0.28 -15.19
CA PHE A 354 -21.64 -0.05 -16.21
C PHE A 354 -22.63 1.03 -15.79
N SER A 355 -23.30 1.66 -16.76
CA SER A 355 -24.33 2.66 -16.48
C SER A 355 -25.66 1.99 -16.14
N VAL A 356 -26.37 2.56 -15.17
CA VAL A 356 -27.62 2.02 -14.67
C VAL A 356 -28.76 3.00 -14.89
N THR A 357 -29.86 2.49 -15.41
CA THR A 357 -31.18 3.12 -15.33
C THR A 357 -32.20 2.09 -14.87
N GLY A 358 -33.30 2.53 -14.27
CA GLY A 358 -34.39 1.65 -13.88
C GLY A 358 -35.30 2.24 -12.83
N SER A 359 -36.05 1.37 -12.15
CA SER A 359 -36.96 1.76 -11.08
C SER A 359 -36.68 0.98 -9.79
N THR A 360 -36.90 1.68 -8.68
CA THR A 360 -36.86 1.14 -7.32
C THR A 360 -38.23 1.35 -6.67
N PRO A 361 -38.48 0.78 -5.48
CA PRO A 361 -39.69 1.09 -4.70
C PRO A 361 -39.88 2.59 -4.42
N TYR A 362 -38.80 3.37 -4.51
CA TYR A 362 -38.77 4.80 -4.21
C TYR A 362 -38.82 5.69 -5.47
N GLY A 363 -39.03 5.09 -6.65
CA GLY A 363 -39.13 5.79 -7.92
C GLY A 363 -38.00 5.45 -8.90
N ASP A 364 -38.00 6.17 -10.02
CA ASP A 364 -37.03 6.00 -11.11
C ASP A 364 -35.65 6.51 -10.69
N VAL A 365 -34.61 5.80 -11.12
CA VAL A 365 -33.21 6.03 -10.74
C VAL A 365 -32.28 5.93 -11.94
N THR A 366 -31.13 6.58 -11.81
CA THR A 366 -29.97 6.43 -12.71
C THR A 366 -28.72 6.28 -11.88
N GLY A 367 -27.65 5.69 -12.37
CA GLY A 367 -26.43 5.55 -11.58
C GLY A 367 -25.33 4.75 -12.24
N THR A 368 -24.43 4.27 -11.40
CA THR A 368 -23.34 3.34 -11.74
C THR A 368 -23.62 1.98 -11.12
N GLY A 369 -23.29 0.93 -11.86
CA GLY A 369 -23.28 -0.44 -11.39
C GLY A 369 -21.88 -1.01 -11.56
N PHE A 370 -21.53 -1.98 -10.75
CA PHE A 370 -20.28 -2.72 -10.81
C PHE A 370 -20.57 -4.20 -10.63
N LEU A 371 -19.98 -5.03 -11.49
CA LEU A 371 -19.95 -6.48 -11.32
C LEU A 371 -18.49 -6.90 -11.11
N SER A 372 -18.22 -7.65 -10.04
CA SER A 372 -16.90 -8.16 -9.73
C SER A 372 -16.36 -9.07 -10.86
N SER A 373 -15.04 -9.24 -10.90
CA SER A 373 -14.37 -9.97 -11.98
C SER A 373 -14.64 -11.48 -12.00
N ASP A 374 -15.07 -12.04 -10.88
CA ASP A 374 -15.55 -13.41 -10.72
C ASP A 374 -17.06 -13.54 -10.97
N SER A 375 -17.78 -12.42 -11.13
CA SER A 375 -19.24 -12.35 -11.28
C SER A 375 -20.04 -12.80 -10.06
N GLU A 376 -19.44 -12.74 -8.87
CA GLU A 376 -20.04 -13.18 -7.60
C GLU A 376 -20.49 -12.00 -6.71
N PHE A 377 -20.26 -10.74 -7.11
CA PHE A 377 -20.66 -9.56 -6.35
C PHE A 377 -21.07 -8.41 -7.26
N LEU A 378 -22.15 -7.73 -6.86
CA LEU A 378 -22.73 -6.58 -7.51
C LEU A 378 -22.79 -5.42 -6.54
N LEU A 379 -22.50 -4.23 -7.08
CA LEU A 379 -22.70 -2.97 -6.39
C LEU A 379 -23.45 -2.01 -7.32
N TYR A 380 -24.43 -1.29 -6.78
CA TYR A 380 -25.14 -0.23 -7.49
C TYR A 380 -25.15 1.04 -6.65
N GLU A 381 -24.75 2.15 -7.28
CA GLU A 381 -24.71 3.49 -6.71
C GLU A 381 -25.70 4.37 -7.50
N LEU A 382 -26.87 4.60 -6.91
CA LEU A 382 -28.04 5.11 -7.62
C LEU A 382 -28.38 6.54 -7.20
N SER A 383 -28.31 7.44 -8.17
CA SER A 383 -28.75 8.84 -8.09
C SER A 383 -30.29 8.96 -8.06
N GLY A 384 -30.77 10.04 -7.44
CA GLY A 384 -32.20 10.28 -7.17
C GLY A 384 -32.44 10.34 -5.66
N SER A 385 -32.61 9.18 -5.02
CA SER A 385 -32.73 9.04 -3.55
C SER A 385 -31.43 8.57 -2.86
N LYS A 386 -30.25 8.72 -3.50
CA LYS A 386 -28.96 8.21 -3.02
C LYS A 386 -29.06 6.79 -2.43
N GLN A 387 -29.23 5.80 -3.31
CA GLN A 387 -29.35 4.40 -2.89
C GLN A 387 -28.05 3.66 -3.19
N LEU A 388 -27.62 2.83 -2.25
CA LEU A 388 -26.58 1.83 -2.44
C LEU A 388 -27.26 0.46 -2.46
N ILE A 389 -26.96 -0.38 -3.43
CA ILE A 389 -27.41 -1.78 -3.42
C ILE A 389 -26.18 -2.65 -3.56
N PHE A 390 -26.03 -3.63 -2.69
CA PHE A 390 -25.04 -4.68 -2.84
C PHE A 390 -25.71 -6.05 -2.79
N ALA A 391 -25.21 -6.98 -3.59
CA ALA A 391 -25.63 -8.36 -3.55
C ALA A 391 -24.51 -9.26 -4.07
N GLY A 392 -24.36 -10.44 -3.52
CA GLY A 392 -23.35 -11.39 -3.96
C GLY A 392 -23.66 -12.81 -3.53
N VAL A 393 -22.76 -13.71 -3.90
CA VAL A 393 -22.69 -15.05 -3.34
C VAL A 393 -21.76 -15.01 -2.13
N THR A 394 -22.28 -15.42 -0.99
CA THR A 394 -21.56 -15.44 0.28
C THR A 394 -20.36 -16.38 0.21
N THR A 395 -19.22 -15.92 0.74
CA THR A 395 -17.99 -16.71 0.83
C THR A 395 -18.20 -17.90 1.75
N ALA A 396 -17.87 -19.11 1.31
CA ALA A 396 -17.96 -20.28 2.17
C ALA A 396 -16.83 -20.28 3.22
N LEU A 397 -17.11 -20.78 4.43
CA LEU A 397 -16.13 -20.84 5.54
C LEU A 397 -14.80 -21.50 5.13
N ALA A 398 -14.84 -22.53 4.29
CA ALA A 398 -13.65 -23.25 3.82
C ALA A 398 -12.77 -22.44 2.86
N ASP A 399 -13.29 -21.35 2.28
CA ASP A 399 -12.59 -20.50 1.32
C ASP A 399 -11.91 -19.28 1.98
N PHE A 400 -12.09 -19.10 3.30
CA PHE A 400 -11.36 -18.08 4.06
C PHE A 400 -9.88 -18.47 4.23
N PRO A 401 -8.93 -17.55 4.00
CA PRO A 401 -7.52 -17.84 4.19
C PRO A 401 -7.19 -18.06 5.68
N THR A 402 -6.32 -19.02 5.96
CA THR A 402 -5.79 -19.26 7.32
C THR A 402 -4.43 -18.58 7.56
N SER A 403 -3.89 -17.91 6.54
CA SER A 403 -2.60 -17.21 6.59
C SER A 403 -2.46 -16.25 5.41
N GLY A 404 -1.49 -15.34 5.50
CA GLY A 404 -1.22 -14.36 4.45
C GLY A 404 -2.00 -13.06 4.64
N VAL A 405 -2.11 -12.28 3.57
CA VAL A 405 -2.73 -10.94 3.60
C VAL A 405 -3.67 -10.76 2.43
N THR A 406 -4.87 -10.26 2.71
CA THR A 406 -5.78 -9.72 1.68
C THR A 406 -5.81 -8.21 1.79
N SER A 407 -5.67 -7.55 0.64
CA SER A 407 -5.75 -6.09 0.53
C SER A 407 -7.02 -5.73 -0.24
N TYR A 408 -7.73 -4.71 0.22
CA TYR A 408 -8.93 -4.18 -0.40
C TYR A 408 -8.70 -2.71 -0.77
N GLU A 409 -9.23 -2.31 -1.92
CA GLU A 409 -9.52 -0.90 -2.18
C GLU A 409 -10.80 -0.53 -1.43
N ALA A 410 -10.70 0.47 -0.54
CA ALA A 410 -11.87 1.04 0.12
C ALA A 410 -12.47 2.10 -0.82
N ARG A 411 -13.61 1.78 -1.43
CA ARG A 411 -14.29 2.69 -2.35
C ARG A 411 -14.96 3.84 -1.60
N ASP A 412 -15.16 4.92 -2.32
CA ASP A 412 -15.86 6.09 -1.82
C ASP A 412 -17.26 5.75 -1.30
N ASP A 413 -17.67 6.39 -0.22
CA ASP A 413 -19.05 6.28 0.25
C ASP A 413 -19.97 7.16 -0.59
N PHE A 414 -20.66 6.53 -1.54
CA PHE A 414 -21.64 7.19 -2.41
C PHE A 414 -22.77 7.88 -1.63
N THR A 415 -23.21 7.32 -0.50
CA THR A 415 -24.34 7.86 0.28
C THR A 415 -23.96 9.13 1.04
N LEU A 416 -22.72 9.23 1.50
CA LEU A 416 -22.13 10.43 2.12
C LEU A 416 -21.55 11.44 1.12
N GLY A 417 -21.83 11.28 -0.17
CA GLY A 417 -21.46 12.27 -1.19
C GLY A 417 -20.12 12.02 -1.87
N GLY A 418 -19.66 10.76 -1.94
CA GLY A 418 -18.50 10.36 -2.73
C GLY A 418 -17.17 10.71 -2.08
N SER A 419 -17.06 10.51 -0.76
CA SER A 419 -15.85 10.83 -0.01
C SER A 419 -14.67 9.93 -0.41
N ASN A 420 -13.51 10.54 -0.71
CA ASN A 420 -12.26 9.84 -1.00
C ASN A 420 -11.57 9.30 0.27
N ILE A 421 -12.01 9.72 1.45
CA ILE A 421 -11.46 9.30 2.74
C ILE A 421 -12.54 8.54 3.48
N PRO A 422 -12.38 7.22 3.71
CA PRO A 422 -13.39 6.41 4.37
C PRO A 422 -13.91 7.05 5.66
N LEU A 423 -15.25 7.05 5.81
CA LEU A 423 -15.98 7.52 6.99
C LEU A 423 -16.00 9.04 7.24
N ILE A 424 -15.31 9.86 6.43
CA ILE A 424 -15.33 11.32 6.56
C ILE A 424 -16.28 11.91 5.51
N PRO A 425 -17.27 12.76 5.86
CA PRO A 425 -18.13 13.43 4.88
C PRO A 425 -17.33 14.29 3.88
N SER A 426 -17.76 14.33 2.62
CA SER A 426 -17.07 15.06 1.55
C SER A 426 -16.91 16.55 1.84
N ASP A 427 -17.96 17.19 2.36
CA ASP A 427 -18.00 18.59 2.75
C ASP A 427 -17.16 18.93 4.00
N HIS A 428 -16.81 17.92 4.80
CA HIS A 428 -15.96 18.06 5.99
C HIS A 428 -14.54 17.51 5.77
N GLY A 429 -14.08 17.44 4.52
CA GLY A 429 -12.69 17.08 4.20
C GLY A 429 -12.50 15.67 3.65
N GLY A 430 -13.59 14.90 3.49
CA GLY A 430 -13.57 13.63 2.76
C GLY A 430 -13.14 13.76 1.30
N ASP A 431 -13.33 14.94 0.69
CA ASP A 431 -12.88 15.23 -0.68
C ASP A 431 -11.37 15.49 -0.82
N LEU A 432 -10.62 15.54 0.29
CA LEU A 432 -9.19 15.75 0.24
C LEU A 432 -8.48 14.58 -0.43
N THR A 433 -7.46 14.88 -1.24
CA THR A 433 -6.64 13.85 -1.87
C THR A 433 -5.74 13.16 -0.82
N PRO A 434 -5.88 11.84 -0.61
CA PRO A 434 -5.01 11.11 0.31
C PRO A 434 -3.55 11.07 -0.14
N LEU A 435 -2.63 11.01 0.82
CA LEU A 435 -1.19 10.77 0.61
C LEU A 435 -0.85 9.31 0.34
N ASN A 436 -1.79 8.41 0.63
CA ASN A 436 -1.72 6.98 0.39
C ASN A 436 -3.05 6.49 -0.21
N THR A 437 -3.04 5.43 -0.99
CA THR A 437 -4.30 4.81 -1.42
C THR A 437 -5.08 4.32 -0.20
N ALA A 438 -6.37 4.64 -0.12
CA ALA A 438 -7.27 4.12 0.90
C ALA A 438 -7.37 2.60 0.75
N LYS A 439 -6.63 1.88 1.60
CA LYS A 439 -6.55 0.42 1.58
C LYS A 439 -6.97 -0.13 2.91
N ALA A 440 -7.84 -1.12 2.84
CA ALA A 440 -8.16 -2.01 3.94
C ALA A 440 -7.28 -3.25 3.83
N ILE A 441 -6.68 -3.70 4.93
CA ILE A 441 -5.73 -4.81 4.93
C ILE A 441 -6.15 -5.78 6.03
N ILE A 442 -6.33 -7.05 5.67
CA ILE A 442 -6.57 -8.14 6.61
C ILE A 442 -5.33 -9.03 6.64
N TYR A 443 -4.78 -9.26 7.82
CA TYR A 443 -3.78 -10.28 8.06
C TYR A 443 -4.44 -11.54 8.64
N TRP A 444 -4.42 -12.63 7.87
CA TRP A 444 -5.11 -13.89 8.18
C TRP A 444 -4.34 -14.84 9.10
N GLY A 445 -3.09 -14.52 9.44
CA GLY A 445 -2.27 -15.42 10.26
C GLY A 445 -2.69 -15.40 11.73
N THR A 446 -2.99 -16.56 12.29
CA THR A 446 -3.27 -16.74 13.72
C THR A 446 -2.24 -17.73 14.30
N SER A 447 -1.34 -17.25 15.17
CA SER A 447 -0.27 -18.10 15.73
C SER A 447 -0.27 -18.19 17.25
N GLY A 448 -1.28 -17.61 17.91
CA GLY A 448 -1.53 -17.71 19.35
C GLY A 448 -2.95 -18.20 19.64
N ALA A 449 -3.15 -18.83 20.80
CA ALA A 449 -4.50 -19.12 21.28
C ALA A 449 -5.25 -17.80 21.54
N GLY A 450 -6.35 -17.56 20.83
CA GLY A 450 -7.19 -16.35 20.96
C GLY A 450 -6.74 -15.13 20.14
N ALA A 451 -5.94 -15.32 19.09
CA ALA A 451 -5.59 -14.23 18.18
C ALA A 451 -6.43 -14.34 16.90
N ASP A 452 -7.29 -13.35 16.68
CA ASP A 452 -8.10 -13.24 15.48
C ASP A 452 -7.30 -12.59 14.34
N PRO A 453 -7.67 -12.82 13.06
CA PRO A 453 -7.13 -12.04 11.95
C PRO A 453 -7.31 -10.56 12.20
N ALA A 454 -6.26 -9.76 11.97
CA ALA A 454 -6.30 -8.32 12.24
C ALA A 454 -6.66 -7.52 10.98
N PHE A 455 -7.50 -6.51 11.16
CA PHE A 455 -7.92 -5.56 10.13
C PHE A 455 -7.34 -4.18 10.39
N LEU A 456 -6.73 -3.58 9.37
CA LEU A 456 -6.21 -2.21 9.41
C LEU A 456 -6.60 -1.45 8.14
N SER A 457 -7.16 -0.25 8.31
CA SER A 457 -7.21 0.75 7.24
C SER A 457 -6.72 2.09 7.77
N VAL A 458 -5.81 2.71 7.03
CA VAL A 458 -5.22 4.01 7.38
C VAL A 458 -5.28 4.88 6.15
N THR A 459 -5.90 6.05 6.26
CA THR A 459 -5.88 7.08 5.23
C THR A 459 -5.47 8.41 5.84
N LEU A 460 -4.49 9.09 5.24
CA LEU A 460 -4.07 10.43 5.64
C LEU A 460 -4.04 11.35 4.44
N ALA A 461 -4.70 12.49 4.52
CA ALA A 461 -4.61 13.57 3.55
C ALA A 461 -3.98 14.81 4.20
N LEU A 462 -2.96 15.37 3.56
CA LEU A 462 -2.37 16.66 3.91
C LEU A 462 -2.20 17.46 2.63
N SER A 463 -2.82 18.63 2.54
CA SER A 463 -2.80 19.48 1.35
C SER A 463 -2.56 20.94 1.72
N GLY A 464 -1.67 21.60 0.99
CA GLY A 464 -1.27 22.98 1.27
C GLY A 464 -0.26 23.12 2.40
N SER A 465 0.01 24.36 2.80
CA SER A 465 1.01 24.69 3.81
C SER A 465 0.62 25.92 4.65
N GLY A 466 1.23 26.04 5.83
CA GLY A 466 0.96 27.14 6.74
C GLY A 466 -0.52 27.25 7.08
N SER A 467 -1.02 28.49 7.09
CA SER A 467 -2.43 28.79 7.40
C SER A 467 -3.44 28.27 6.36
N SER A 468 -2.97 27.78 5.20
CA SER A 468 -3.84 27.21 4.15
C SER A 468 -3.87 25.69 4.17
N GLN A 469 -3.11 25.05 5.07
CA GLN A 469 -3.05 23.60 5.12
C GLN A 469 -4.42 23.03 5.53
N GLN A 470 -4.80 21.97 4.84
CA GLN A 470 -5.96 21.13 5.13
C GLN A 470 -5.45 19.76 5.51
N GLN A 471 -6.17 19.10 6.41
CA GLN A 471 -5.80 17.78 6.88
C GLN A 471 -7.02 16.94 7.17
N ALA A 472 -6.93 15.65 6.88
CA ALA A 472 -7.90 14.67 7.33
C ALA A 472 -7.21 13.33 7.50
N PHE A 473 -7.59 12.57 8.52
CA PHE A 473 -7.15 11.20 8.67
C PHE A 473 -8.31 10.31 9.12
N SER A 474 -8.25 9.05 8.71
CA SER A 474 -9.17 8.00 9.10
C SER A 474 -8.35 6.76 9.44
N LEU A 475 -8.57 6.22 10.63
CA LEU A 475 -7.97 5.00 11.15
C LEU A 475 -9.09 4.03 11.51
N LEU A 476 -9.03 2.85 10.92
CA LEU A 476 -9.93 1.75 11.22
C LEU A 476 -9.06 0.58 11.68
N VAL A 477 -9.40 0.00 12.82
CA VAL A 477 -8.74 -1.19 13.38
C VAL A 477 -9.80 -2.17 13.80
N GLY A 478 -9.49 -3.46 13.77
CA GLY A 478 -10.46 -4.49 14.14
C GLY A 478 -9.92 -5.89 14.01
N SER A 479 -10.79 -6.86 14.26
CA SER A 479 -10.58 -8.28 14.03
C SER A 479 -11.55 -8.84 13.00
N ILE A 480 -11.24 -10.04 12.52
CA ILE A 480 -12.22 -10.91 11.87
C ILE A 480 -12.64 -11.95 12.90
N ASP A 481 -13.88 -11.89 13.34
CA ASP A 481 -14.40 -12.80 14.33
C ASP A 481 -14.96 -14.04 13.63
N ASP A 482 -14.67 -15.20 14.21
CA ASP A 482 -15.16 -16.50 13.76
C ASP A 482 -15.68 -17.25 14.98
N ASP A 483 -17.00 -17.40 15.08
CA ASP A 483 -17.62 -18.41 15.93
C ASP A 483 -18.19 -19.45 14.97
N ASP A 484 -17.78 -20.72 15.11
CA ASP A 484 -18.01 -21.88 14.22
C ASP A 484 -19.49 -22.09 13.73
N GLN A 485 -20.43 -21.24 14.16
CA GLN A 485 -21.85 -21.23 13.85
C GLN A 485 -22.30 -20.07 12.94
N ILE A 486 -21.46 -19.05 12.69
CA ILE A 486 -21.79 -17.82 11.95
C ILE A 486 -20.75 -17.61 10.84
N PRO A 487 -21.12 -17.06 9.66
CA PRO A 487 -20.14 -16.65 8.66
C PRO A 487 -19.14 -15.64 9.23
N PRO A 488 -17.83 -15.74 8.94
CA PRO A 488 -16.85 -14.80 9.46
C PRO A 488 -17.20 -13.36 9.07
N PHE A 489 -17.06 -12.43 10.01
CA PHE A 489 -17.34 -11.01 9.81
C PHE A 489 -16.21 -10.16 10.37
N MET A 490 -16.13 -8.92 9.92
CA MET A 490 -15.19 -7.93 10.45
C MET A 490 -15.90 -7.07 11.48
N ALA A 491 -15.25 -6.84 12.62
CA ALA A 491 -15.70 -5.88 13.62
C ALA A 491 -14.51 -5.08 14.17
N GLY A 492 -14.78 -3.85 14.59
CA GLY A 492 -13.79 -3.04 15.25
C GLY A 492 -14.19 -1.59 15.43
N ASP A 493 -13.18 -0.74 15.51
CA ASP A 493 -13.32 0.67 15.83
C ASP A 493 -12.76 1.56 14.74
N SER A 494 -13.39 2.73 14.62
CA SER A 494 -12.95 3.81 13.77
C SER A 494 -12.69 5.06 14.58
N ILE A 495 -11.61 5.74 14.23
CA ILE A 495 -11.28 7.08 14.72
C ILE A 495 -10.75 7.91 13.56
N GLY A 496 -11.13 9.17 13.52
CA GLY A 496 -10.69 10.07 12.48
C GLY A 496 -10.77 11.52 12.91
N SER A 497 -10.18 12.37 12.11
CA SER A 497 -10.44 13.79 12.22
C SER A 497 -10.23 14.52 10.93
N SER A 498 -10.81 15.71 10.82
CA SER A 498 -10.62 16.57 9.67
C SER A 498 -10.62 18.05 10.02
N MET A 499 -9.89 18.80 9.20
CA MET A 499 -9.84 20.26 9.18
C MET A 499 -9.68 20.72 7.73
N THR A 500 -10.67 21.40 7.20
CA THR A 500 -10.65 21.97 5.84
C THR A 500 -9.88 23.29 5.74
N SER A 501 -9.34 23.79 6.86
CA SER A 501 -8.31 24.82 6.91
C SER A 501 -7.60 24.83 8.27
N ALA A 502 -6.36 25.31 8.32
CA ALA A 502 -5.57 25.36 9.56
C ALA A 502 -6.19 26.21 10.67
N THR A 503 -7.07 27.16 10.33
CA THR A 503 -7.82 27.99 11.30
C THR A 503 -9.27 27.56 11.46
N GLY A 504 -9.69 26.52 10.73
CA GLY A 504 -11.07 26.07 10.65
C GLY A 504 -11.48 25.17 11.79
N ASP A 505 -12.74 24.74 11.70
CA ASP A 505 -13.32 23.79 12.64
C ASP A 505 -12.64 22.42 12.57
N TYR A 506 -12.63 21.76 13.73
CA TYR A 506 -12.17 20.40 13.92
C TYR A 506 -13.37 19.48 13.98
N TYR A 507 -13.41 18.50 13.10
CA TYR A 507 -14.36 17.42 13.24
C TYR A 507 -13.60 16.19 13.73
N PHE A 508 -14.08 15.62 14.83
CA PHE A 508 -13.59 14.36 15.36
C PHE A 508 -14.62 13.27 15.09
N TYR A 509 -14.16 12.13 14.59
CA TYR A 509 -15.00 11.00 14.24
C TYR A 509 -14.62 9.82 15.12
N ASP A 510 -15.59 9.22 15.80
CA ASP A 510 -15.40 8.04 16.63
C ASP A 510 -16.62 7.11 16.51
N GLY A 511 -16.39 5.79 16.51
CA GLY A 511 -17.47 4.82 16.55
C GLY A 511 -17.06 3.44 16.07
N ASN A 512 -17.98 2.49 16.24
CA ASN A 512 -17.78 1.11 15.85
C ASN A 512 -18.06 0.91 14.35
N ILE A 513 -17.37 -0.05 13.77
CA ILE A 513 -17.53 -0.49 12.39
C ILE A 513 -17.70 -2.00 12.32
N ALA A 514 -18.50 -2.46 11.36
CA ALA A 514 -18.61 -3.88 11.05
C ALA A 514 -18.92 -4.11 9.57
N THR A 515 -18.62 -5.31 9.07
CA THR A 515 -19.13 -5.72 7.76
C THR A 515 -20.64 -5.84 7.77
N GLN A 516 -21.21 -5.72 6.58
CA GLN A 516 -22.65 -5.73 6.36
C GLN A 516 -23.10 -7.12 5.91
N ASP A 517 -23.99 -7.71 6.70
CA ASP A 517 -24.57 -9.00 6.38
C ASP A 517 -25.47 -8.92 5.13
N SER A 518 -25.47 -9.98 4.33
CA SER A 518 -26.51 -10.20 3.31
C SER A 518 -27.79 -10.74 3.95
N SER A 519 -28.84 -10.90 3.13
CA SER A 519 -30.13 -11.39 3.61
C SER A 519 -30.13 -12.84 4.13
N ASP A 520 -29.04 -13.58 3.92
CA ASP A 520 -28.76 -14.92 4.44
C ASP A 520 -27.70 -14.92 5.57
N GLY A 521 -27.23 -13.75 6.01
CA GLY A 521 -26.29 -13.58 7.12
C GLY A 521 -24.81 -13.61 6.75
N GLY A 522 -24.47 -13.53 5.46
CA GLY A 522 -23.08 -13.54 4.99
C GLY A 522 -22.45 -12.16 4.84
N ASP A 523 -21.22 -11.98 5.31
CA ASP A 523 -20.58 -10.65 5.36
C ASP A 523 -19.54 -10.41 4.26
N PHE A 524 -18.95 -11.49 3.76
CA PHE A 524 -18.01 -11.48 2.66
C PHE A 524 -18.57 -12.20 1.44
N PHE A 525 -18.23 -11.73 0.25
CA PHE A 525 -18.73 -12.25 -1.02
C PHE A 525 -17.58 -12.60 -1.97
N GLY A 526 -17.79 -13.66 -2.76
CA GLY A 526 -16.85 -14.14 -3.76
C GLY A 526 -16.38 -15.58 -3.55
N ILE A 527 -15.47 -16.02 -4.42
CA ILE A 527 -14.81 -17.33 -4.34
C ILE A 527 -13.83 -17.46 -3.16
N GLY A 528 -13.56 -16.33 -2.52
CA GLY A 528 -12.91 -16.13 -1.23
C GLY A 528 -13.48 -14.83 -0.65
N PRO A 529 -12.95 -14.32 0.46
CA PRO A 529 -13.43 -13.07 1.06
C PRO A 529 -12.98 -11.87 0.23
N ASP A 530 -13.38 -11.81 -1.04
CA ASP A 530 -12.89 -10.87 -2.04
C ASP A 530 -13.62 -9.54 -1.96
N GLN A 531 -14.87 -9.54 -1.53
CA GLN A 531 -15.70 -8.35 -1.46
C GLN A 531 -16.39 -8.27 -0.11
N ALA A 532 -16.57 -7.06 0.40
CA ALA A 532 -17.39 -6.81 1.57
C ALA A 532 -17.95 -5.39 1.50
N VAL A 533 -18.90 -5.06 2.36
CA VAL A 533 -19.31 -3.67 2.60
C VAL A 533 -19.11 -3.41 4.08
N LEU A 534 -18.38 -2.36 4.42
CA LEU A 534 -18.22 -1.93 5.80
C LEU A 534 -19.27 -0.87 6.13
N GLY A 535 -19.88 -0.93 7.30
CA GLY A 535 -20.84 0.05 7.81
C GLY A 535 -20.58 0.44 9.26
N ALA A 536 -21.36 1.41 9.74
CA ALA A 536 -21.23 1.98 11.08
C ALA A 536 -22.09 1.25 12.12
N GLU A 537 -21.54 0.16 12.64
CA GLU A 537 -22.25 -0.85 13.42
C GLU A 537 -21.40 -1.38 14.57
N GLN A 538 -22.07 -1.83 15.63
CA GLN A 538 -21.46 -2.62 16.68
C GLN A 538 -22.05 -4.02 16.62
N VAL A 539 -21.21 -5.03 16.57
CA VAL A 539 -21.63 -6.41 16.79
C VAL A 539 -21.47 -6.73 18.27
N ASP A 540 -22.52 -7.25 18.90
CA ASP A 540 -22.44 -7.68 20.30
C ASP A 540 -22.03 -9.14 20.43
N SER A 541 -21.76 -9.59 21.66
CA SER A 541 -21.37 -10.99 21.95
C SER A 541 -22.45 -12.04 21.61
N THR A 542 -23.65 -11.60 21.20
CA THR A 542 -24.72 -12.47 20.73
C THR A 542 -24.89 -12.39 19.21
N ASP A 543 -23.90 -11.84 18.52
CA ASP A 543 -23.88 -11.68 17.06
C ASP A 543 -25.08 -10.86 16.56
N THR A 544 -25.52 -9.90 17.38
CA THR A 544 -26.57 -8.97 16.97
C THR A 544 -25.92 -7.68 16.53
N VAL A 545 -26.11 -7.34 15.26
CA VAL A 545 -25.74 -6.03 14.70
C VAL A 545 -26.61 -4.95 15.32
N LEU A 546 -25.97 -4.04 16.06
CA LEU A 546 -26.56 -2.84 16.63
C LEU A 546 -26.07 -1.64 15.82
N SER A 547 -27.00 -0.97 15.13
CA SER A 547 -26.72 0.30 14.47
C SER A 547 -26.39 1.38 15.52
N ARG A 548 -25.13 1.78 15.60
CA ARG A 548 -24.66 2.85 16.51
C ARG A 548 -24.24 4.12 15.78
N GLY A 549 -23.92 4.00 14.49
CA GLY A 549 -23.43 5.11 13.68
C GLY A 549 -22.04 5.59 14.12
N ILE A 550 -21.38 6.36 13.26
CA ILE A 550 -20.17 7.08 13.62
C ILE A 550 -20.59 8.44 14.16
N LYS A 551 -20.03 8.80 15.31
CA LYS A 551 -20.25 10.08 15.94
C LYS A 551 -19.27 11.10 15.37
N GLU A 552 -19.81 12.10 14.69
CA GLU A 552 -19.11 13.32 14.32
C GLU A 552 -19.29 14.35 15.44
N SER A 553 -18.19 14.70 16.10
CA SER A 553 -18.16 15.64 17.22
C SER A 553 -17.50 16.96 16.80
N LEU A 554 -18.16 18.09 17.11
CA LEU A 554 -17.63 19.45 17.01
C LEU A 554 -17.91 20.19 18.31
N ARG A 555 -16.90 20.37 19.17
CA ARG A 555 -16.96 21.15 20.43
C ARG A 555 -18.21 20.84 21.28
N GLY A 556 -18.44 19.55 21.56
CA GLY A 556 -19.58 19.05 22.33
C GLY A 556 -20.90 18.90 21.56
N SER A 557 -21.01 19.41 20.33
CA SER A 557 -22.13 19.12 19.43
C SER A 557 -21.85 17.83 18.66
N ASN A 558 -22.81 16.90 18.67
CA ASN A 558 -22.65 15.60 18.02
C ASN A 558 -23.69 15.41 16.90
N THR A 559 -23.21 14.95 15.74
CA THR A 559 -24.02 14.45 14.63
C THR A 559 -23.70 12.98 14.44
N THR A 560 -24.70 12.11 14.26
CA THR A 560 -24.45 10.70 13.95
C THR A 560 -24.56 10.48 12.44
N ILE A 561 -23.54 9.89 11.85
CA ILE A 561 -23.48 9.54 10.43
C ILE A 561 -23.43 8.01 10.27
N TYR A 562 -23.89 7.48 9.14
CA TYR A 562 -23.97 6.03 8.91
C TYR A 562 -23.32 5.65 7.57
N PRO A 563 -21.98 5.72 7.49
CA PRO A 563 -21.25 5.44 6.28
C PRO A 563 -21.43 3.99 5.80
N ASN A 564 -21.24 3.79 4.50
CA ASN A 564 -21.07 2.49 3.86
C ASN A 564 -19.86 2.55 2.91
N VAL A 565 -18.88 1.69 3.14
CA VAL A 565 -17.62 1.66 2.39
C VAL A 565 -17.49 0.29 1.72
N PRO A 566 -17.73 0.18 0.41
CA PRO A 566 -17.48 -1.06 -0.32
C PRO A 566 -15.98 -1.38 -0.33
N LEU A 567 -15.64 -2.62 -0.01
CA LEU A 567 -14.29 -3.14 -0.02
C LEU A 567 -14.14 -4.11 -1.18
N ILE A 568 -13.22 -3.82 -2.09
CA ILE A 568 -12.95 -4.66 -3.28
C ILE A 568 -11.53 -5.20 -3.21
N ALA A 569 -11.36 -6.52 -3.20
CA ALA A 569 -10.05 -7.14 -3.14
C ALA A 569 -9.15 -6.70 -4.31
N THR A 570 -7.89 -6.49 -3.96
CA THR A 570 -6.82 -6.07 -4.86
C THR A 570 -5.63 -7.00 -4.67
N SER A 571 -4.69 -6.97 -5.62
CA SER A 571 -3.45 -7.71 -5.47
C SER A 571 -2.64 -7.15 -4.29
N SER A 572 -2.41 -7.97 -3.26
CA SER A 572 -1.49 -7.67 -2.17
C SER A 572 -0.04 -7.74 -2.66
N SER A 573 0.84 -6.85 -2.17
CA SER A 573 2.27 -6.96 -2.46
C SER A 573 2.86 -8.17 -1.71
N SER A 574 3.86 -8.84 -2.29
CA SER A 574 4.50 -9.99 -1.65
C SER A 574 5.30 -9.63 -0.39
N SER A 575 5.53 -8.34 -0.13
CA SER A 575 6.21 -7.83 1.06
C SER A 575 5.27 -7.46 2.19
N LEU A 576 3.97 -7.28 1.92
CA LEU A 576 2.98 -6.92 2.94
C LEU A 576 2.75 -8.11 3.88
N GLY A 577 2.82 -7.90 5.18
CA GLY A 577 2.76 -8.97 6.17
C GLY A 577 4.04 -9.80 6.31
N ALA A 578 5.11 -9.50 5.55
CA ALA A 578 6.32 -10.34 5.50
C ALA A 578 7.23 -10.19 6.73
N THR A 579 7.32 -8.98 7.30
CA THR A 579 8.18 -8.69 8.47
C THR A 579 7.34 -8.29 9.67
N ARG A 580 7.16 -9.24 10.60
CA ARG A 580 6.41 -9.03 11.84
C ARG A 580 7.32 -9.31 13.03
N SER A 581 7.66 -8.27 13.77
CA SER A 581 8.56 -8.38 14.92
C SER A 581 7.81 -8.07 16.22
N THR A 582 8.07 -8.88 17.25
CA THR A 582 7.60 -8.58 18.61
C THR A 582 8.64 -7.72 19.29
N ARG A 583 8.30 -6.47 19.61
CA ARG A 583 9.26 -5.46 20.06
C ARG A 583 8.66 -4.58 21.13
N VAL A 584 9.49 -4.16 22.08
CA VAL A 584 9.17 -3.10 23.03
C VAL A 584 10.04 -1.90 22.69
N MET A 585 9.41 -0.83 22.22
CA MET A 585 10.08 0.34 21.69
C MET A 585 9.85 1.53 22.61
N ALA A 586 10.94 2.21 22.99
CA ALA A 586 10.82 3.48 23.68
C ALA A 586 10.33 4.53 22.70
N ALA A 587 9.28 5.26 23.07
CA ALA A 587 8.58 6.17 22.19
C ALA A 587 8.68 7.62 22.66
N TYR A 588 8.62 8.54 21.72
CA TYR A 588 8.58 9.97 21.93
C TYR A 588 7.52 10.60 21.05
N VAL A 589 6.80 11.58 21.59
CA VAL A 589 5.76 12.34 20.90
C VAL A 589 5.95 13.83 21.10
N GLY A 590 5.40 14.60 20.18
CA GLY A 590 5.28 16.04 20.28
C GLY A 590 4.19 16.56 19.36
N GLY A 591 3.52 17.62 19.76
CA GLY A 591 2.47 18.25 18.98
C GLY A 591 1.85 19.46 19.67
N VAL A 592 0.72 19.92 19.13
CA VAL A 592 -0.07 21.03 19.69
C VAL A 592 -1.53 20.60 19.84
N ALA A 593 -2.18 21.04 20.90
CA ALA A 593 -3.59 20.78 21.18
C ALA A 593 -4.33 22.13 21.29
N ARG A 594 -5.49 22.24 20.64
CA ARG A 594 -6.42 23.35 20.91
C ARG A 594 -7.31 22.98 22.10
N ASP A 595 -7.58 23.95 22.94
CA ASP A 595 -8.36 23.79 24.16
C ASP A 595 -9.64 24.63 24.09
N PHE A 596 -10.75 24.03 24.49
CA PHE A 596 -12.07 24.65 24.54
C PHE A 596 -12.81 24.26 25.83
N ASP A 597 -13.64 25.15 26.33
CA ASP A 597 -14.58 24.82 27.42
C ASP A 597 -15.74 23.95 26.92
N SER A 598 -16.54 23.42 27.85
CA SER A 598 -17.76 22.65 27.56
C SER A 598 -18.79 23.37 26.68
N GLY A 599 -18.69 24.71 26.58
CA GLY A 599 -19.56 25.54 25.74
C GLY A 599 -19.00 25.79 24.34
N GLY A 600 -17.83 25.22 24.00
CA GLY A 600 -17.13 25.42 22.75
C GLY A 600 -16.39 26.75 22.63
N THR A 601 -16.17 27.46 23.75
CA THR A 601 -15.35 28.68 23.79
C THR A 601 -13.88 28.30 23.74
N PHE A 602 -13.15 28.91 22.82
CA PHE A 602 -11.70 28.70 22.70
C PHE A 602 -10.96 29.24 23.93
N LEU A 603 -10.10 28.41 24.53
CA LEU A 603 -9.31 28.74 25.71
C LEU A 603 -7.84 28.98 25.37
N GLY A 604 -7.32 28.34 24.31
CA GLY A 604 -5.95 28.54 23.84
C GLY A 604 -5.39 27.36 23.05
N VAL A 605 -4.10 27.45 22.72
CA VAL A 605 -3.33 26.32 22.16
C VAL A 605 -2.12 26.04 23.02
N HIS A 606 -1.90 24.76 23.26
CA HIS A 606 -0.83 24.25 24.10
C HIS A 606 0.03 23.27 23.32
N LYS A 607 1.31 23.55 23.22
CA LYS A 607 2.29 22.54 22.82
C LYS A 607 2.44 21.48 23.92
N PHE A 608 2.53 20.22 23.52
CA PHE A 608 2.82 19.09 24.39
C PHE A 608 3.98 18.27 23.82
N TYR A 609 4.63 17.49 24.66
CA TYR A 609 5.69 16.57 24.29
C TYR A 609 5.89 15.50 25.36
N SER A 610 6.57 14.40 25.01
CA SER A 610 6.89 13.32 25.94
C SER A 610 7.68 13.82 27.14
N GLU A 611 7.31 13.34 28.32
CA GLU A 611 8.06 13.61 29.54
C GLU A 611 9.04 12.49 29.87
N ASN A 612 10.10 12.86 30.61
CA ASN A 612 10.97 11.87 31.21
C ASN A 612 10.45 11.50 32.59
N THR A 613 9.60 10.49 32.66
CA THR A 613 9.19 9.88 33.92
C THR A 613 9.65 8.43 33.94
N THR A 614 10.13 7.98 35.11
CA THR A 614 10.31 6.54 35.40
C THR A 614 8.96 5.88 35.69
N SER A 615 7.87 6.55 35.33
CA SER A 615 6.51 6.08 35.57
C SER A 615 6.30 4.76 34.84
N THR A 616 5.58 3.90 35.52
CA THR A 616 5.18 2.60 35.00
C THR A 616 3.68 2.51 35.14
N THR A 617 3.02 1.98 34.13
CA THR A 617 1.62 1.54 34.24
C THR A 617 1.59 0.04 34.51
N THR A 618 0.49 -0.47 35.04
CA THR A 618 0.30 -1.92 35.25
C THR A 618 -0.75 -2.42 34.28
N VAL A 619 -0.40 -3.46 33.54
CA VAL A 619 -1.16 -4.04 32.43
C VAL A 619 -1.32 -5.52 32.71
N ASP A 620 -2.53 -6.00 32.97
CA ASP A 620 -2.79 -7.41 33.36
C ASP A 620 -1.88 -7.93 34.48
N GLY A 621 -1.57 -7.06 35.45
CA GLY A 621 -0.66 -7.39 36.56
C GLY A 621 0.84 -7.33 36.20
N VAL A 622 1.19 -6.92 34.98
CA VAL A 622 2.56 -6.68 34.52
C VAL A 622 2.87 -5.18 34.55
N THR A 623 3.86 -4.79 35.33
CA THR A 623 4.34 -3.40 35.37
C THR A 623 5.21 -3.09 34.16
N VAL A 624 4.81 -2.10 33.36
CA VAL A 624 5.47 -1.71 32.11
C VAL A 624 5.80 -0.20 32.08
N PRO A 625 6.90 0.23 31.44
CA PRO A 625 7.25 1.66 31.35
C PRO A 625 6.21 2.48 30.56
N VAL A 626 6.03 3.76 30.90
CA VAL A 626 5.30 4.71 30.02
C VAL A 626 6.23 5.24 28.92
N ASN A 627 5.67 5.90 27.90
CA ASN A 627 6.39 6.32 26.68
C ASN A 627 6.95 5.12 25.91
N ARG A 628 6.05 4.23 25.51
CA ARG A 628 6.37 3.01 24.75
C ARG A 628 5.34 2.74 23.66
N ILE A 629 5.80 2.04 22.63
CA ILE A 629 4.95 1.29 21.69
C ILE A 629 5.46 -0.15 21.69
N GLN A 630 4.54 -1.10 21.75
CA GLN A 630 4.84 -2.52 21.72
C GLN A 630 4.03 -3.19 20.62
N THR A 631 4.72 -4.01 19.83
CA THR A 631 4.10 -4.86 18.81
C THR A 631 4.16 -6.31 19.26
N SER A 632 3.12 -7.11 18.99
CA SER A 632 3.14 -8.56 19.18
C SER A 632 2.76 -9.28 17.90
N ALA A 633 3.70 -10.00 17.32
CA ALA A 633 3.44 -10.84 16.16
C ALA A 633 2.54 -12.04 16.49
N ALA A 634 2.57 -12.51 17.75
CA ALA A 634 1.79 -13.67 18.19
C ALA A 634 0.31 -13.36 18.44
N TYR A 635 0.01 -12.12 18.85
CA TYR A 635 -1.35 -11.67 19.20
C TYR A 635 -1.96 -10.72 18.16
N ASN A 636 -1.26 -10.46 17.06
CA ASN A 636 -1.68 -9.54 16.01
C ASN A 636 -2.03 -8.12 16.52
N ASN A 637 -1.45 -7.70 17.64
CA ASN A 637 -1.82 -6.46 18.32
C ASN A 637 -0.65 -5.46 18.45
N VAL A 638 -1.02 -4.20 18.64
CA VAL A 638 -0.12 -3.12 19.02
C VAL A 638 -0.71 -2.38 20.22
N GLU A 639 0.11 -2.17 21.24
CA GLU A 639 -0.28 -1.47 22.44
C GLU A 639 0.76 -0.42 22.84
N GLY A 640 0.38 0.55 23.66
CA GLY A 640 1.33 1.53 24.14
C GLY A 640 0.74 2.56 25.08
N ALA A 641 1.63 3.45 25.52
CA ALA A 641 1.27 4.57 26.37
C ALA A 641 2.20 5.75 26.11
N PHE A 642 1.65 6.96 26.03
CA PHE A 642 2.42 8.21 26.03
C PHE A 642 2.15 9.00 27.31
N ASN A 643 3.20 9.39 28.00
CA ASN A 643 3.10 10.34 29.10
C ASN A 643 3.58 11.71 28.63
N ILE A 644 2.66 12.67 28.58
CA ILE A 644 2.89 14.00 28.00
C ILE A 644 2.71 15.10 29.04
N THR A 645 3.44 16.20 28.84
CA THR A 645 3.17 17.45 29.55
C THR A 645 1.75 17.91 29.22
N SER A 646 0.89 18.05 30.22
CA SER A 646 -0.53 18.34 29.99
C SER A 646 -0.75 19.67 29.26
N PRO A 647 -1.63 19.71 28.25
CA PRO A 647 -2.16 20.95 27.69
C PRO A 647 -3.24 21.60 28.58
N LEU A 648 -3.63 20.98 29.70
CA LEU A 648 -4.84 21.30 30.47
C LEU A 648 -4.58 22.39 31.51
N SER A 649 -5.32 23.49 31.41
CA SER A 649 -5.19 24.64 32.30
C SER A 649 -5.62 24.31 33.74
N ASP A 650 -4.66 23.94 34.61
CA ASP A 650 -4.73 24.18 36.09
C ASP A 650 -3.42 23.89 36.86
N GLY A 651 -2.28 23.85 36.17
CA GLY A 651 -0.97 23.47 36.73
C GLY A 651 -0.25 22.50 35.79
N ILE A 652 1.00 22.12 36.07
CA ILE A 652 1.63 21.02 35.32
C ILE A 652 0.89 19.74 35.72
N GLN A 653 -0.13 19.39 34.93
CA GLN A 653 -0.75 18.08 35.00
C GLN A 653 0.03 17.14 34.07
N HIS A 654 -0.02 15.84 34.34
CA HIS A 654 0.63 14.81 33.54
C HIS A 654 -0.48 13.93 32.99
N VAL A 655 -0.57 13.80 31.66
CA VAL A 655 -1.61 12.99 31.01
C VAL A 655 -0.96 11.73 30.44
N THR A 656 -1.49 10.57 30.82
CA THR A 656 -1.14 9.30 30.21
C THR A 656 -2.21 8.93 29.19
N LEU A 657 -1.80 8.76 27.94
CA LEU A 657 -2.63 8.34 26.82
C LEU A 657 -2.31 6.88 26.53
N ASP A 658 -3.25 5.98 26.84
CA ASP A 658 -3.12 4.54 26.62
C ASP A 658 -3.89 4.10 25.37
N PHE A 659 -3.39 3.09 24.66
CA PHE A 659 -4.03 2.57 23.44
C PHE A 659 -3.75 1.09 23.19
N GLY A 660 -4.65 0.48 22.41
CA GLY A 660 -4.51 -0.89 21.90
C GLY A 660 -4.94 -2.01 22.84
N GLY A 661 -5.62 -1.69 23.94
CA GLY A 661 -6.09 -2.68 24.92
C GLY A 661 -4.93 -3.33 25.66
N LEU A 662 -4.59 -2.77 26.81
CA LEU A 662 -3.48 -3.24 27.62
C LEU A 662 -3.79 -4.63 28.21
N GLY A 663 -3.25 -5.68 27.60
CA GLY A 663 -3.35 -7.04 28.11
C GLY A 663 -4.58 -7.83 27.65
N THR A 664 -4.28 -9.01 27.11
CA THR A 664 -5.15 -10.10 26.63
C THR A 664 -6.67 -10.01 26.86
N SER A 665 -7.44 -9.48 25.90
CA SER A 665 -8.73 -10.07 25.44
C SER A 665 -9.55 -9.22 24.44
N LEU A 666 -9.18 -7.98 24.11
CA LEU A 666 -9.95 -7.16 23.16
C LEU A 666 -9.07 -6.78 21.95
N ASN A 667 -9.08 -7.66 20.96
CA ASN A 667 -8.30 -7.54 19.73
C ASN A 667 -8.84 -6.41 18.82
N GLU A 668 -10.08 -5.97 19.04
CA GLU A 668 -10.80 -4.99 18.21
C GLU A 668 -10.13 -3.61 18.15
N ASN A 669 -9.40 -3.20 19.20
CA ASN A 669 -8.88 -1.83 19.33
C ASN A 669 -7.44 -1.67 18.79
N SER A 670 -6.89 -2.68 18.14
CA SER A 670 -5.58 -2.57 17.48
C SER A 670 -5.42 -3.54 16.33
N ALA A 671 -4.52 -3.22 15.42
CA ALA A 671 -4.18 -4.11 14.33
C ALA A 671 -2.68 -4.04 14.01
N PHE A 672 -2.02 -5.19 14.05
CA PHE A 672 -0.64 -5.36 13.61
C PHE A 672 -0.62 -6.21 12.34
N ILE A 673 -0.37 -5.58 11.19
CA ILE A 673 -0.22 -6.27 9.90
C ILE A 673 1.25 -6.63 9.66
N ASP A 674 2.16 -5.67 9.85
CA ASP A 674 3.61 -5.83 9.81
C ASP A 674 4.31 -4.62 10.46
N ASP A 675 5.65 -4.65 10.49
CA ASP A 675 6.49 -3.57 11.05
C ASP A 675 6.31 -2.20 10.35
N GLY A 676 5.71 -2.18 9.15
CA GLY A 676 5.38 -0.99 8.36
C GLY A 676 3.92 -0.55 8.43
N HIS A 677 3.02 -1.40 8.94
CA HIS A 677 1.58 -1.20 8.92
C HIS A 677 0.95 -1.67 10.22
N PHE A 678 0.66 -0.71 11.09
CA PHE A 678 -0.07 -0.98 12.33
C PHE A 678 -0.81 0.24 12.86
N GLY A 679 -1.82 -0.01 13.66
CA GLY A 679 -2.58 1.04 14.34
C GLY A 679 -3.25 0.54 15.61
N ALA A 680 -3.63 1.49 16.46
CA ALA A 680 -4.33 1.23 17.71
C ALA A 680 -5.17 2.44 18.11
N ILE A 681 -6.27 2.16 18.80
CA ILE A 681 -7.19 3.16 19.34
C ILE A 681 -7.20 3.07 20.87
N GLY A 682 -7.28 4.21 21.53
CA GLY A 682 -7.42 4.35 22.98
C GLY A 682 -8.82 4.05 23.48
N PHE A 683 -8.93 3.69 24.76
CA PHE A 683 -10.20 3.50 25.45
C PHE A 683 -10.25 4.28 26.76
N GLU A 684 -11.43 4.79 27.13
CA GLU A 684 -11.70 5.41 28.43
C GLU A 684 -11.69 4.37 29.56
N SER A 685 -10.55 4.16 30.23
CA SER A 685 -10.54 3.39 31.49
C SER A 685 -10.90 4.29 32.69
N GLY A 686 -12.19 4.46 32.97
CA GLY A 686 -12.67 5.08 34.21
C GLY A 686 -13.17 6.52 34.09
N ALA A 687 -13.76 7.02 35.18
CA ALA A 687 -14.65 8.20 35.22
C ALA A 687 -14.01 9.58 34.97
N ASP A 688 -12.79 9.68 34.43
CA ASP A 688 -12.08 10.94 34.19
C ASP A 688 -11.52 11.05 32.75
N SER A 689 -12.17 11.87 31.92
CA SER A 689 -11.64 12.85 30.92
C SER A 689 -10.51 12.52 29.92
N ASN A 690 -10.05 11.28 29.74
CA ASN A 690 -9.00 11.00 28.74
C ASN A 690 -9.56 11.07 27.30
N PRO A 691 -8.88 11.76 26.37
CA PRO A 691 -9.36 11.87 25.00
C PRO A 691 -9.23 10.53 24.27
N ASP A 692 -10.19 10.25 23.39
CA ASP A 692 -10.09 9.17 22.41
C ASP A 692 -8.90 9.46 21.51
N ILE A 693 -7.98 8.50 21.43
CA ILE A 693 -6.71 8.63 20.69
C ILE A 693 -6.60 7.58 19.61
N GLY A 694 -6.18 7.98 18.41
CA GLY A 694 -5.85 7.07 17.32
C GLY A 694 -4.38 7.18 16.98
N VAL A 695 -3.64 6.08 17.02
CA VAL A 695 -2.21 6.00 16.71
C VAL A 695 -2.00 5.07 15.54
N PHE A 696 -1.20 5.47 14.55
CA PHE A 696 -0.90 4.60 13.42
C PHE A 696 0.48 4.82 12.81
N ARG A 697 0.97 3.77 12.15
CA ARG A 697 2.05 3.78 11.17
C ARG A 697 1.55 3.12 9.90
N ASN A 698 1.80 3.79 8.78
CA ASN A 698 1.60 3.24 7.46
C ASN A 698 2.74 3.73 6.56
N THR A 699 3.59 2.81 6.09
CA THR A 699 4.74 3.14 5.23
C THR A 699 4.36 3.59 3.83
N ASP A 700 3.12 3.37 3.39
CA ASP A 700 2.62 3.89 2.11
C ASP A 700 2.38 5.42 2.15
N ILE A 701 2.36 6.03 3.34
CA ILE A 701 2.20 7.49 3.49
C ILE A 701 3.51 8.20 3.14
N SER A 702 3.47 8.99 2.05
CA SER A 702 4.56 9.86 1.65
C SER A 702 4.27 11.32 1.99
N LEU A 703 5.14 11.95 2.79
CA LEU A 703 5.05 13.38 3.10
C LEU A 703 5.76 14.27 2.05
N SER A 704 6.10 13.72 0.88
CA SER A 704 6.82 14.45 -0.17
C SER A 704 6.10 15.73 -0.64
N SER A 705 4.77 15.76 -0.55
CA SER A 705 3.94 16.92 -0.88
C SER A 705 4.12 18.13 0.05
N ILE A 706 4.49 17.89 1.32
CA ILE A 706 4.70 18.93 2.34
C ILE A 706 6.17 19.09 2.74
N THR A 707 7.06 18.27 2.18
CA THR A 707 8.49 18.32 2.46
C THR A 707 9.13 19.50 1.71
N PRO A 708 9.73 20.48 2.40
CA PRO A 708 10.38 21.61 1.72
C PRO A 708 11.55 21.17 0.85
N SER A 709 11.82 21.92 -0.22
CA SER A 709 12.99 21.69 -1.08
C SER A 709 14.29 21.69 -0.27
N GLY A 710 15.14 20.68 -0.51
CA GLY A 710 16.41 20.50 0.20
C GLY A 710 16.29 19.74 1.53
N VAL A 711 15.08 19.40 1.98
CA VAL A 711 14.88 18.48 3.12
C VAL A 711 14.77 17.06 2.58
N THR A 712 15.59 16.15 3.13
CA THR A 712 15.53 14.72 2.83
C THR A 712 14.91 14.00 4.01
N MET A 713 13.94 13.13 3.73
CA MET A 713 13.36 12.26 4.75
C MET A 713 14.37 11.21 5.19
N CYS A 714 14.56 11.06 6.50
CA CYS A 714 15.42 10.02 7.04
C CYS A 714 14.82 8.63 6.79
N THR A 715 15.64 7.72 6.27
CA THR A 715 15.30 6.29 6.10
C THR A 715 15.25 5.57 7.44
N CYS A 716 16.16 5.93 8.36
CA CYS A 716 16.04 5.69 9.80
C CYS A 716 15.75 4.23 10.20
N SER A 717 16.60 3.30 9.76
CA SER A 717 16.38 1.84 9.85
C SER A 717 16.09 1.26 11.26
N TYR A 718 16.51 1.93 12.34
CA TYR A 718 16.35 1.44 13.71
C TYR A 718 15.26 2.14 14.51
N VAL A 719 14.59 3.11 13.90
CA VAL A 719 13.43 3.77 14.49
C VAL A 719 12.25 3.66 13.54
N THR A 720 11.08 3.63 14.15
CA THR A 720 9.80 3.65 13.48
C THR A 720 9.07 4.89 13.92
N TRP A 721 8.27 5.46 13.03
CA TRP A 721 7.51 6.68 13.28
C TRP A 721 6.18 6.61 12.57
N GLY A 722 5.27 7.45 12.99
CA GLY A 722 3.93 7.56 12.45
C GLY A 722 3.21 8.79 13.00
N PHE A 723 1.90 8.74 12.93
CA PHE A 723 1.03 9.83 13.37
C PHE A 723 0.03 9.36 14.40
N TRP A 724 -0.52 10.34 15.11
CA TRP A 724 -1.66 10.15 15.97
C TRP A 724 -2.52 11.42 16.01
N GLY A 725 -3.77 11.25 16.41
CA GLY A 725 -4.70 12.33 16.69
C GLY A 725 -5.55 11.98 17.90
N ALA A 726 -6.19 12.98 18.48
CA ALA A 726 -7.06 12.76 19.63
C ALA A 726 -8.17 13.81 19.73
N GLY A 727 -9.31 13.40 20.27
CA GLY A 727 -10.46 14.24 20.56
C GLY A 727 -11.11 13.85 21.88
N SER A 728 -11.62 14.84 22.62
CA SER A 728 -12.43 14.59 23.83
C SER A 728 -13.75 15.35 23.72
N PRO A 729 -14.92 14.68 23.90
CA PRO A 729 -16.22 15.34 23.94
C PRO A 729 -16.64 15.76 25.37
N THR A 730 -15.74 15.73 26.36
CA THR A 730 -16.06 15.96 27.78
C THR A 730 -16.17 17.45 28.15
N ASP A 731 -16.28 17.76 29.46
CA ASP A 731 -16.41 19.11 30.03
C ASP A 731 -15.31 20.09 29.56
N HIS A 732 -14.20 19.57 29.04
CA HIS A 732 -13.24 20.30 28.23
C HIS A 732 -12.96 19.53 26.93
N THR A 733 -12.98 20.25 25.80
CA THR A 733 -12.68 19.68 24.48
C THR A 733 -11.24 19.97 24.14
N HIS A 734 -10.46 18.91 23.95
CA HIS A 734 -9.08 18.99 23.48
C HIS A 734 -9.00 18.40 22.08
N GLU A 735 -8.43 19.18 21.17
CA GLU A 735 -8.36 18.82 19.76
C GLU A 735 -6.89 18.68 19.36
N VAL A 736 -6.47 17.43 19.11
CA VAL A 736 -5.16 17.08 18.55
C VAL A 736 -5.39 16.58 17.14
N ALA A 737 -5.33 17.49 16.18
CA ALA A 737 -5.73 17.16 14.82
C ALA A 737 -4.74 16.24 14.10
N LEU A 738 -3.43 16.47 14.29
CA LEU A 738 -2.40 15.52 13.88
C LEU A 738 -1.10 15.84 14.63
N ALA A 739 -0.52 14.83 15.25
CA ALA A 739 0.77 14.87 15.92
C ALA A 739 1.62 13.67 15.50
N ALA A 740 2.93 13.80 15.64
CA ALA A 740 3.86 12.77 15.22
C ALA A 740 4.43 12.01 16.43
N TRP A 741 4.76 10.75 16.21
CA TRP A 741 5.43 9.91 17.19
C TRP A 741 6.60 9.18 16.54
N VAL A 742 7.65 8.89 17.34
CA VAL A 742 8.80 8.09 16.94
C VAL A 742 9.14 7.11 18.05
N ALA A 743 9.50 5.88 17.70
CA ALA A 743 9.83 4.83 18.64
C ALA A 743 10.97 3.95 18.12
N GLY A 744 11.74 3.37 19.03
CA GLY A 744 12.75 2.36 18.67
C GLY A 744 13.30 1.60 19.87
N GLU A 745 14.15 0.63 19.61
CA GLU A 745 14.87 -0.11 20.65
C GLU A 745 16.15 0.64 21.01
N ARG A 746 16.20 1.12 22.26
CA ARG A 746 17.34 1.91 22.74
C ARG A 746 18.61 1.07 22.70
N VAL A 747 19.71 1.70 22.26
CA VAL A 747 21.03 1.09 22.38
C VAL A 747 21.36 0.87 23.86
N ALA A 748 21.93 -0.30 24.21
CA ALA A 748 22.38 -0.53 25.58
C ALA A 748 23.62 0.34 25.89
N ASN A 749 23.75 0.80 27.14
CA ASN A 749 24.92 1.59 27.58
C ASN A 749 26.26 0.87 27.31
N SER A 750 26.28 -0.46 27.41
CA SER A 750 27.48 -1.28 27.14
C SER A 750 27.94 -1.22 25.68
N ASN A 751 27.07 -0.77 24.78
CA ASN A 751 27.34 -0.67 23.34
C ASN A 751 27.71 0.75 22.92
N LEU A 752 27.88 1.69 23.87
CA LEU A 752 28.40 3.03 23.58
C LEU A 752 29.92 3.01 23.61
N ASN A 753 30.54 3.33 22.48
CA ASN A 753 31.98 3.26 22.31
C ASN A 753 32.67 4.52 22.82
N ASN A 754 33.42 4.40 23.93
CA ASN A 754 34.22 5.51 24.46
C ASN A 754 35.23 6.02 23.41
N GLY A 755 35.24 7.32 23.17
CA GLY A 755 36.07 8.01 22.19
C GLY A 755 35.48 8.06 20.78
N ALA A 756 34.29 7.49 20.54
CA ALA A 756 33.65 7.54 19.24
C ALA A 756 33.05 8.93 18.95
N THR A 757 33.11 9.33 17.69
CA THR A 757 32.50 10.56 17.19
C THR A 757 31.71 10.27 15.92
N GLY A 758 30.63 11.01 15.68
CA GLY A 758 29.84 10.87 14.46
C GLY A 758 28.98 12.09 14.18
N SER A 759 28.42 12.15 12.98
CA SER A 759 27.62 13.28 12.50
C SER A 759 26.27 12.75 12.04
N TYR A 760 25.20 13.29 12.60
CA TYR A 760 23.83 12.89 12.31
C TYR A 760 23.17 13.90 11.37
N SER A 761 22.42 13.39 10.42
CA SER A 761 21.53 14.18 9.55
C SER A 761 20.16 13.53 9.50
N GLY A 762 19.12 14.35 9.48
CA GLY A 762 17.76 13.85 9.59
C GLY A 762 16.67 14.87 9.39
N THR A 763 15.50 14.52 9.91
CA THR A 763 14.23 15.17 9.63
C THR A 763 13.53 15.55 10.93
N LEU A 764 12.84 16.69 10.89
CA LEU A 764 11.85 17.11 11.87
C LEU A 764 10.45 16.91 11.29
N ILE A 765 9.52 16.42 12.09
CA ILE A 765 8.08 16.48 11.80
C ILE A 765 7.44 17.16 12.99
N GLY A 766 6.82 18.32 12.78
CA GLY A 766 6.27 19.14 13.86
C GLY A 766 4.88 19.68 13.58
N SER A 767 4.05 19.68 14.62
CA SER A 767 2.80 20.41 14.65
C SER A 767 3.08 21.84 15.10
N ILE A 768 2.47 22.79 14.42
CA ILE A 768 2.69 24.23 14.60
C ILE A 768 1.39 24.87 15.05
N ALA A 769 1.49 25.80 15.98
CA ALA A 769 0.46 26.79 16.27
C ALA A 769 1.02 28.16 15.93
N ASN A 770 0.30 28.93 15.11
CA ASN A 770 0.75 30.25 14.67
C ASN A 770 -0.45 31.21 14.60
N GLY A 771 -0.51 32.18 15.52
CA GLY A 771 -1.56 33.19 15.53
C GLY A 771 -1.85 33.76 16.92
N ASP A 772 -3.06 34.27 17.12
CA ASP A 772 -3.51 34.81 18.39
C ASP A 772 -4.11 33.69 19.25
N HIS A 773 -3.46 33.39 20.38
CA HIS A 773 -3.86 32.33 21.32
C HIS A 773 -4.82 32.83 22.41
N SER A 774 -5.29 34.09 22.34
CA SER A 774 -6.30 34.59 23.26
C SER A 774 -7.66 33.93 23.05
N THR A 775 -8.57 34.03 24.03
CA THR A 775 -9.89 33.39 23.99
C THR A 775 -10.78 33.81 22.81
N ASN A 776 -10.46 34.91 22.13
CA ASN A 776 -11.14 35.37 20.91
C ASN A 776 -10.20 35.40 19.69
N GLY A 777 -9.00 34.84 19.83
CA GLY A 777 -7.97 34.83 18.82
C GLY A 777 -8.25 33.84 17.70
N THR A 778 -7.46 33.92 16.64
CA THR A 778 -7.44 32.94 15.57
C THR A 778 -6.04 32.39 15.46
N VAL A 779 -5.93 31.07 15.59
CA VAL A 779 -4.67 30.33 15.55
C VAL A 779 -4.72 29.33 14.41
N ALA A 780 -3.67 29.33 13.58
CA ALA A 780 -3.50 28.30 12.57
C ALA A 780 -2.76 27.11 13.18
N THR A 781 -3.35 25.92 13.13
CA THR A 781 -2.69 24.66 13.49
C THR A 781 -2.42 23.82 12.24
N TYR A 782 -1.17 23.42 12.03
CA TYR A 782 -0.75 22.67 10.83
C TYR A 782 0.53 21.85 11.07
N THR A 783 0.80 20.90 10.19
CA THR A 783 2.00 20.06 10.18
C THR A 783 3.06 20.61 9.22
N ALA A 784 4.32 20.62 9.65
CA ALA A 784 5.46 20.93 8.80
C ALA A 784 6.59 19.91 8.96
N VAL A 785 7.38 19.81 7.89
CA VAL A 785 8.60 18.99 7.84
C VAL A 785 9.81 19.92 7.79
N GLY A 786 10.88 19.54 8.48
CA GLY A 786 12.11 20.31 8.59
C GLY A 786 13.37 19.47 8.53
N SER A 787 14.53 20.13 8.52
CA SER A 787 15.84 19.48 8.60
C SER A 787 16.44 19.56 9.99
N TYR A 788 17.25 18.55 10.31
CA TYR A 788 17.90 18.37 11.60
C TYR A 788 19.31 17.80 11.41
N SER A 789 20.29 18.33 12.12
CA SER A 789 21.64 17.75 12.17
C SER A 789 22.37 18.07 13.47
N PHE A 790 23.32 17.23 13.86
CA PHE A 790 24.23 17.47 14.97
C PHE A 790 25.45 16.55 14.90
N ASP A 791 26.51 16.92 15.62
CA ASP A 791 27.66 16.06 15.85
C ASP A 791 27.61 15.48 17.26
N LEU A 792 27.99 14.21 17.39
CA LEU A 792 28.05 13.46 18.63
C LEU A 792 29.48 13.08 18.97
N SER A 793 29.86 13.23 20.24
CA SER A 793 31.08 12.67 20.81
C SER A 793 30.74 11.88 22.08
N ILE A 794 31.24 10.64 22.17
CA ILE A 794 31.05 9.76 23.32
C ILE A 794 32.33 9.75 24.14
N GLY A 795 32.28 10.32 25.34
CA GLY A 795 33.36 10.28 26.31
C GLY A 795 33.23 9.11 27.30
N SER A 796 34.18 9.04 28.24
CA SER A 796 34.22 7.96 29.24
C SER A 796 33.16 8.07 30.33
N ALA A 797 32.57 9.26 30.50
CA ALA A 797 31.57 9.56 31.53
C ALA A 797 30.34 10.30 30.97
N ASP A 798 30.50 11.01 29.85
CA ASP A 798 29.47 11.89 29.30
C ASP A 798 29.41 11.75 27.78
N ILE A 799 28.28 12.14 27.22
CA ILE A 799 28.11 12.41 25.80
C ILE A 799 28.17 13.92 25.58
N THR A 800 28.62 14.35 24.41
CA THR A 800 28.62 15.75 24.00
C THR A 800 27.95 15.87 22.63
N VAL A 801 27.01 16.81 22.53
CA VAL A 801 26.34 17.20 21.30
C VAL A 801 26.82 18.58 20.87
N THR A 802 27.34 18.69 19.66
CA THR A 802 27.83 19.95 19.08
C THR A 802 27.22 20.21 17.72
N ASN A 803 27.31 21.45 17.24
CA ASN A 803 26.86 21.85 15.89
C ASN A 803 25.40 21.46 15.60
N GLY A 804 24.55 21.42 16.64
CA GLY A 804 23.14 21.08 16.49
C GLY A 804 22.42 22.19 15.75
N THR A 805 21.80 21.86 14.62
CA THR A 805 21.00 22.79 13.81
C THR A 805 19.64 22.19 13.46
N MET A 806 18.64 23.06 13.40
CA MET A 806 17.24 22.72 13.10
C MET A 806 16.63 23.80 12.22
N SER A 807 15.88 23.40 11.20
CA SER A 807 15.11 24.33 10.36
C SER A 807 13.73 23.77 10.07
N ILE A 808 12.67 24.46 10.52
CA ILE A 808 11.27 24.06 10.32
C ILE A 808 10.40 25.30 10.22
N ASP A 809 9.49 25.35 9.23
CA ASP A 809 8.54 26.46 9.03
C ASP A 809 9.17 27.88 9.10
N GLY A 810 10.35 28.03 8.50
CA GLY A 810 11.10 29.29 8.48
C GLY A 810 11.81 29.65 9.80
N ALA A 811 11.69 28.83 10.85
CA ALA A 811 12.53 28.94 12.04
C ALA A 811 13.92 28.38 11.75
N SER A 812 14.95 29.04 12.28
CA SER A 812 16.33 28.55 12.30
C SER A 812 16.79 28.48 13.75
N LEU A 813 17.03 27.27 14.24
CA LEU A 813 17.33 26.99 15.64
C LEU A 813 18.65 26.21 15.77
N THR A 814 19.27 26.35 16.93
CA THR A 814 20.53 25.71 17.29
C THR A 814 20.47 25.14 18.70
N PHE A 815 21.26 24.09 18.93
CA PHE A 815 21.42 23.45 20.23
C PHE A 815 22.82 22.84 20.35
N SER A 816 23.33 22.79 21.56
CA SER A 816 24.62 22.17 21.89
C SER A 816 24.72 22.00 23.39
N GLY A 817 25.37 20.94 23.84
CA GLY A 817 25.65 20.75 25.24
C GLY A 817 26.36 19.44 25.54
N SER A 818 26.63 19.24 26.82
CA SER A 818 27.11 17.98 27.37
C SER A 818 26.02 17.51 28.33
N PRO A 819 25.12 16.59 27.92
CA PRO A 819 24.12 16.05 28.82
C PRO A 819 24.79 15.57 30.10
N THR A 820 24.36 16.10 31.24
CA THR A 820 24.86 15.66 32.54
C THR A 820 24.34 14.26 32.80
N SER A 821 25.25 13.31 33.00
CA SER A 821 24.95 11.93 33.37
C SER A 821 24.26 11.88 34.74
N THR A 822 22.93 12.03 34.75
CA THR A 822 22.12 11.83 35.95
C THR A 822 21.81 10.34 36.11
N GLY A 823 22.85 9.58 36.49
CA GLY A 823 22.73 8.17 36.89
C GLY A 823 22.69 7.20 35.71
N SER A 824 23.71 6.35 35.60
CA SER A 824 23.79 5.06 34.88
C SER A 824 23.25 4.89 33.45
N SER A 825 22.62 5.89 32.81
CA SER A 825 22.08 5.81 31.45
C SER A 825 22.60 6.96 30.59
N VAL A 826 23.57 6.66 29.72
CA VAL A 826 24.18 7.59 28.76
C VAL A 826 23.48 7.49 27.39
N THR A 827 22.26 6.98 27.35
CA THR A 827 21.53 6.69 26.10
C THR A 827 20.58 7.80 25.68
N GLU A 828 20.50 8.89 26.45
CA GLU A 828 19.68 10.07 26.14
C GLU A 828 20.52 11.35 26.12
N PHE A 829 20.04 12.34 25.39
CA PHE A 829 20.50 13.72 25.46
C PHE A 829 19.31 14.66 25.64
N VAL A 830 19.55 15.77 26.35
CA VAL A 830 18.56 16.82 26.61
C VAL A 830 19.27 18.14 26.47
N GLU A 831 18.81 18.97 25.54
CA GLU A 831 19.44 20.25 25.25
C GLU A 831 18.43 21.38 25.21
N THR A 832 18.95 22.59 25.43
CA THR A 832 18.19 23.82 25.21
C THR A 832 18.30 24.21 23.74
N ILE A 833 17.17 24.54 23.14
CA ILE A 833 17.11 25.09 21.79
C ILE A 833 17.04 26.62 21.88
N SER A 834 17.76 27.30 21.00
CA SER A 834 17.62 28.75 20.81
C SER A 834 17.76 29.13 19.33
N GLY A 835 17.07 30.19 18.93
CA GLY A 835 17.15 30.69 17.56
C GLY A 835 16.11 31.75 17.27
N SER A 836 15.66 31.83 16.02
CA SER A 836 14.64 32.79 15.63
C SER A 836 13.81 32.35 14.44
N ARG A 837 12.63 32.96 14.30
CA ARG A 837 11.77 32.90 13.12
C ARG A 837 11.35 34.31 12.77
N SER A 838 11.60 34.75 11.53
CA SER A 838 11.27 36.11 11.08
C SER A 838 11.78 37.24 12.01
N GLY A 839 12.94 37.03 12.64
CA GLY A 839 13.55 37.98 13.59
C GLY A 839 13.01 37.93 15.03
N VAL A 840 11.97 37.11 15.31
CA VAL A 840 11.46 36.86 16.66
C VAL A 840 12.25 35.73 17.30
N SER A 841 12.71 35.94 18.54
CA SER A 841 13.49 34.94 19.26
C SER A 841 12.63 33.75 19.67
N LEU A 842 13.17 32.54 19.48
CA LEU A 842 12.57 31.29 19.90
C LEU A 842 13.47 30.59 20.92
N SER A 843 12.86 29.99 21.92
CA SER A 843 13.55 29.13 22.89
C SER A 843 12.74 27.86 23.14
N GLY A 844 13.43 26.81 23.58
CA GLY A 844 12.80 25.50 23.69
C GLY A 844 13.72 24.41 24.21
N THR A 845 13.30 23.17 24.04
CA THR A 845 14.06 21.98 24.43
C THR A 845 13.99 20.90 23.35
N ILE A 846 15.08 20.15 23.23
CA ILE A 846 15.16 18.92 22.44
C ILE A 846 15.59 17.80 23.38
N ARG A 847 14.95 16.64 23.26
CA ARG A 847 15.37 15.42 23.94
C ARG A 847 15.38 14.28 22.93
N GLY A 848 16.35 13.39 23.03
CA GLY A 848 16.34 12.17 22.24
C GLY A 848 17.14 11.05 22.88
N ALA A 849 17.04 9.90 22.26
CA ALA A 849 17.84 8.72 22.56
C ALA A 849 18.54 8.20 21.30
N PHE A 850 19.45 7.26 21.53
CA PHE A 850 20.20 6.58 20.49
C PHE A 850 19.68 5.17 20.25
N PHE A 851 19.62 4.79 18.97
CA PHE A 851 19.02 3.56 18.49
C PHE A 851 19.94 2.87 17.47
N GLY A 852 19.87 1.55 17.42
CA GLY A 852 20.72 0.74 16.56
C GLY A 852 22.17 0.64 17.06
N THR A 853 22.68 -0.59 17.12
CA THR A 853 24.05 -0.84 17.55
C THR A 853 25.07 -0.17 16.61
N PRO A 854 26.13 0.47 17.14
CA PRO A 854 27.20 1.01 16.31
C PRO A 854 27.78 -0.04 15.35
N ALA A 855 28.21 0.40 14.17
CA ALA A 855 28.76 -0.47 13.14
C ALA A 855 30.06 -1.17 13.56
N ASN A 856 30.85 -0.51 14.41
CA ASN A 856 32.12 -0.98 14.96
C ASN A 856 32.48 -0.22 16.25
N THR A 857 33.58 -0.61 16.90
CA THR A 857 34.04 -0.05 18.18
C THR A 857 34.52 1.40 18.14
N SER A 858 34.56 2.03 16.96
CA SER A 858 34.95 3.44 16.78
C SER A 858 33.80 4.32 16.28
N SER A 859 32.63 3.72 16.04
CA SER A 859 31.43 4.41 15.57
C SER A 859 30.47 4.71 16.71
N VAL A 860 29.64 5.72 16.49
CA VAL A 860 28.47 6.07 17.32
C VAL A 860 27.25 5.21 16.92
N PRO A 861 26.16 5.21 17.71
CA PRO A 861 24.91 4.54 17.34
C PRO A 861 24.36 4.97 15.97
N ARG A 862 23.58 4.11 15.32
CA ARG A 862 23.18 4.36 13.92
C ARG A 862 22.11 5.43 13.77
N ASN A 863 21.18 5.51 14.70
CA ASN A 863 20.12 6.51 14.69
C ASN A 863 20.04 7.27 16.01
N ALA A 864 19.53 8.49 15.92
CA ALA A 864 19.07 9.26 17.07
C ALA A 864 17.68 9.80 16.79
N ALA A 865 16.78 9.70 17.76
CA ALA A 865 15.42 10.19 17.63
C ALA A 865 14.83 10.62 18.98
N GLY A 866 13.79 11.44 18.93
CA GLY A 866 13.08 11.92 20.11
C GLY A 866 12.11 13.03 19.79
N PHE A 867 11.92 13.96 20.73
CA PHE A 867 11.04 15.12 20.55
C PHE A 867 11.80 16.44 20.60
N PHE A 868 11.17 17.48 20.07
CA PHE A 868 11.59 18.86 20.24
C PHE A 868 10.37 19.76 20.45
N ALA A 869 10.55 20.89 21.13
CA ALA A 869 9.52 21.89 21.30
C ALA A 869 10.15 23.28 21.45
N ALA A 870 9.58 24.30 20.81
CA ALA A 870 10.02 25.69 20.89
C ALA A 870 8.85 26.68 20.74
N ASN A 871 9.01 27.89 21.26
CA ASN A 871 8.04 28.97 21.14
C ASN A 871 8.70 30.35 21.26
N ASP A 872 8.00 31.40 20.86
CA ASP A 872 8.35 32.77 21.21
C ASP A 872 7.82 33.16 22.61
N SER A 873 8.27 34.30 23.14
CA SER A 873 7.88 34.77 24.48
C SER A 873 6.40 35.10 24.61
N ASP A 874 5.76 35.47 23.51
CA ASP A 874 4.38 35.95 23.45
C ASP A 874 3.41 34.80 23.14
N LEU A 875 3.94 33.60 22.92
CA LEU A 875 3.23 32.38 22.53
C LEU A 875 2.46 32.51 21.21
N ILE A 876 2.85 33.45 20.34
CA ILE A 876 2.23 33.62 19.02
C ILE A 876 2.59 32.46 18.10
N TYR A 877 3.84 32.03 18.16
CA TYR A 877 4.35 30.87 17.45
C TYR A 877 4.80 29.80 18.44
N GLN A 878 4.28 28.58 18.24
CA GLN A 878 4.69 27.38 18.94
C GLN A 878 4.92 26.26 17.92
N VAL A 879 5.93 25.44 18.17
CA VAL A 879 6.20 24.22 17.41
C VAL A 879 6.58 23.10 18.38
N SER A 880 6.03 21.92 18.17
CA SER A 880 6.40 20.71 18.89
C SER A 880 6.24 19.49 17.99
N GLY A 881 7.11 18.51 18.15
CA GLY A 881 7.15 17.37 17.25
C GLY A 881 8.27 16.40 17.55
N ILE A 882 8.58 15.57 16.56
CA ILE A 882 9.63 14.55 16.62
C ILE A 882 10.84 14.94 15.77
N HIS A 883 12.01 14.47 16.20
CA HIS A 883 13.22 14.46 15.38
C HIS A 883 13.71 13.03 15.20
N MET A 884 14.33 12.77 14.05
CA MET A 884 14.85 11.46 13.69
C MET A 884 16.00 11.64 12.70
N SER A 885 17.11 10.96 12.94
CA SER A 885 18.36 11.12 12.19
C SER A 885 19.16 9.83 12.11
N GLU A 886 20.05 9.80 11.12
CA GLU A 886 20.98 8.70 10.86
C GLU A 886 22.41 9.26 10.78
N ASN A 887 23.37 8.45 11.24
CA ASN A 887 24.81 8.77 11.26
C ASN A 887 25.60 8.08 10.16
#